data_AF-Q0ACH3-F1
#
_entry.id   AF-Q0ACH3-F1
#
_cell.length_a   1.000
_cell.length_b   1.000
_cell.length_c   1.000
_cell.angle_alpha   90.00
_cell.angle_beta   90.00
_cell.angle_gamma   90.00
#
_symmetry.space_group_name_H-M   'P 1'
#
loop_
_entity.id
_entity.type
_entity.pdbx_description
1 polymer ?
#
loop_
_entity_poly.entity_id
_entity_poly.type
_entity_poly.pdbx_seq_one_letter_code
_entity_poly.pdbx_strand_id
1 'polypeptide(L)'
;MTHREPWQRGTCLTWAWLALGAAVYLTLLPFEFRDDLGLRQAWEVYRNMDLTGPGASGRQQFMANALMFLPLGFFWSAWLAYGRRDRGTTLATFLAVSALGLAVTATVEFLQIWLPFRHPAAADIAGNFTGAVLGSLAWFALRDPLAHWWQTLSGGGPRALHLALIGYLVVYVVIGLLPFDMVLSADELMRRLRSSAWGLWTTPDACTTGLRCYAWLSLEVAAAVPVGLLLAVWLQRRRFPTLLAGLPLAVVLAIGLEALNLLTLSGITEGRSVLLRSAGIAAGLVLLHRLPAHSHGVLRFLQQHGRLILGLTLPVYLLLLLGLNHGFGPYHTDLERAWRQWGELRLLPFYYHYHVPEIVALRSTALHLAMYAPVGLMAWLWHVGRPGGQARLYGLAAASGALAALLMEAGKLFVADARPDPASLVLGALAAWAVAAACAWLTATSSSRPVAPAAAPSPSGPSASPRHVLTGESPWHQALGALCGVLALVLALSWPVAAWALTAGLVAYLALLHWRPQIGLLIIPLLIPTLDLTLYTGRLFLSELDLFLLATLAVVLWRWPARPRSSLLPRAIRWPLILLMASTVISLVIALLSSTAIDLGQAYHYAHPLNAPRVAKGLLGALVLLGLMRVIPLPQREQVERWLLPGVAAGLLATILIVIRERITYPGLLDLDSRYRISGFFTDMHVGGPSIETYLVLALPVALTWCLHRRLTWALAPLLAIGATYAIAVTYSRGGYLGLVVALVLFAGLALAHALRPGATGRGRLITAALVPLLATGAVALPFMDSFGERRLGQVQADFEQRLSHWREGLDLPGAGPWSPLIGRGLGSFPEAYRLGNREGRIPANFDFRRVDGNDLLRLGRGDSLFLNQRVAPPREGDFRLRVRARSDVPAGFTLFLCEKPVRHSFTCRSQGLSLGGGGDWEHLEWRFDLRDMDRRPWPFQRGLVLSITSRGEPGILLEFDAFELLDEAGNDHLRNGDFTRLGRHWYMSTDHLWPWRIENQWLELYFDQGALGLLAFVWLTLAGLLLLARRALAGDITALGLAAGLAGALAVGLFSTIFFSPRIATLFYGLLLLGVAATGRPDKRHAGPTPQAPVPAAQCSGPAPGPTPAARPGLPSAPPS
;
A
#
# COMPACT_ATOMS: atom_id res chain seq x y z
N MET A 1 -26.85 -11.31 20.78
CA MET A 1 -26.04 -12.51 20.49
C MET A 1 -24.95 -12.61 21.54
N THR A 2 -24.86 -13.71 22.28
CA THR A 2 -23.76 -13.91 23.23
C THR A 2 -22.47 -14.18 22.46
N HIS A 3 -21.52 -13.24 22.53
CA HIS A 3 -20.24 -13.36 21.83
C HIS A 3 -19.39 -14.45 22.48
N ARG A 4 -19.30 -15.61 21.82
CA ARG A 4 -18.44 -16.72 22.25
C ARG A 4 -17.04 -16.52 21.68
N GLU A 5 -16.02 -16.60 22.53
CA GLU A 5 -14.62 -16.70 22.11
C GLU A 5 -14.37 -18.10 21.48
N PRO A 6 -13.37 -18.24 20.58
CA PRO A 6 -13.08 -19.53 19.93
C PRO A 6 -12.56 -20.59 20.91
N TRP A 7 -11.77 -20.20 21.91
CA TRP A 7 -11.17 -21.12 22.89
C TRP A 7 -11.47 -20.68 24.32
N GLN A 8 -11.13 -21.51 25.30
CA GLN A 8 -11.21 -21.13 26.71
C GLN A 8 -10.03 -20.22 27.10
N ARG A 9 -10.22 -19.37 28.11
CA ARG A 9 -9.17 -18.43 28.59
C ARG A 9 -7.87 -19.13 28.96
N GLY A 10 -7.96 -20.31 29.60
CA GLY A 10 -6.80 -21.13 29.96
C GLY A 10 -6.01 -21.58 28.72
N THR A 11 -6.71 -22.03 27.67
CA THR A 11 -6.09 -22.38 26.38
C THR A 11 -5.32 -21.20 25.77
N CYS A 12 -5.92 -20.00 25.72
CA CYS A 12 -5.23 -18.81 25.20
C CYS A 12 -3.98 -18.45 26.03
N LEU A 13 -4.07 -18.54 27.36
CA LEU A 13 -2.94 -18.31 28.27
C LEU A 13 -1.79 -19.32 28.01
N THR A 14 -2.09 -20.61 27.96
CA THR A 14 -1.08 -21.65 27.74
C THR A 14 -0.38 -21.46 26.39
N TRP A 15 -1.13 -21.22 25.31
CA TRP A 15 -0.54 -20.98 23.99
C TRP A 15 0.25 -19.68 23.89
N ALA A 16 -0.11 -18.63 24.64
CA ALA A 16 0.66 -17.38 24.70
C ALA A 16 2.06 -17.60 25.30
N TRP A 17 2.15 -18.34 26.40
CA TRP A 17 3.44 -18.67 27.03
C TRP A 17 4.23 -19.71 26.27
N LEU A 18 3.58 -20.72 25.66
CA LEU A 18 4.26 -21.66 24.77
C LEU A 18 4.85 -20.96 23.53
N ALA A 19 4.13 -20.00 22.94
CA ALA A 19 4.64 -19.24 21.79
C ALA A 19 5.84 -18.34 22.17
N LEU A 20 5.82 -17.73 23.37
CA LEU A 20 6.97 -16.98 23.87
C LEU A 20 8.17 -17.89 24.17
N GLY A 21 7.94 -19.02 24.85
CA GLY A 21 8.97 -20.02 25.12
C GLY A 21 9.58 -20.58 23.84
N ALA A 22 8.77 -20.90 22.84
CA ALA A 22 9.23 -21.39 21.54
C ALA A 22 10.03 -20.35 20.76
N ALA A 23 9.58 -19.09 20.72
CA ALA A 23 10.32 -18.01 20.08
C ALA A 23 11.71 -17.83 20.71
N VAL A 24 11.77 -17.63 22.03
CA VAL A 24 13.04 -17.50 22.78
C VAL A 24 13.92 -18.74 22.60
N TYR A 25 13.34 -19.94 22.67
CA TYR A 25 14.09 -21.19 22.56
C TYR A 25 14.76 -21.36 21.19
N LEU A 26 14.00 -21.18 20.11
CA LEU A 26 14.52 -21.34 18.74
C LEU A 26 15.55 -20.27 18.38
N THR A 27 15.42 -19.06 18.93
CA THR A 27 16.37 -17.95 18.68
C THR A 27 17.65 -17.99 19.49
N LEU A 28 17.68 -18.71 20.62
CA LEU A 28 18.85 -18.77 21.51
C LEU A 28 19.56 -20.14 21.51
N LEU A 29 19.00 -21.14 20.83
CA LEU A 29 19.68 -22.40 20.50
C LEU A 29 21.00 -22.09 19.77
N PRO A 30 22.15 -22.70 20.11
CA PRO A 30 22.34 -23.87 20.98
C PRO A 30 22.46 -23.59 22.49
N PHE A 31 22.31 -22.35 22.96
CA PHE A 31 22.58 -21.88 24.34
C PHE A 31 24.05 -21.98 24.80
N GLU A 32 24.98 -22.09 23.85
CA GLU A 32 26.42 -22.07 24.12
C GLU A 32 26.92 -20.62 24.16
N PHE A 33 26.63 -19.91 25.25
CA PHE A 33 27.10 -18.53 25.43
C PHE A 33 28.61 -18.52 25.74
N ARG A 34 29.37 -17.67 25.04
CA ARG A 34 30.81 -17.45 25.25
C ARG A 34 31.05 -16.33 26.26
N ASP A 35 32.07 -16.48 27.08
CA ASP A 35 32.50 -15.47 28.07
C ASP A 35 33.57 -14.50 27.54
N ASP A 36 33.87 -14.54 26.23
CA ASP A 36 34.95 -13.78 25.57
C ASP A 36 34.63 -12.29 25.33
N LEU A 37 33.36 -11.89 25.46
CA LEU A 37 32.87 -10.55 25.13
C LEU A 37 32.29 -9.81 26.34
N GLY A 38 32.91 -8.67 26.69
CA GLY A 38 32.42 -7.80 27.75
C GLY A 38 31.17 -7.01 27.36
N LEU A 39 30.28 -6.73 28.32
CA LEU A 39 28.97 -6.07 28.07
C LEU A 39 29.08 -4.72 27.34
N ARG A 40 30.17 -3.96 27.54
CA ARG A 40 30.43 -2.71 26.78
C ARG A 40 30.66 -2.98 25.29
N GLN A 41 31.49 -3.98 24.96
CA GLN A 41 31.77 -4.37 23.58
C GLN A 41 30.52 -4.92 22.90
N ALA A 42 29.74 -5.75 23.61
CA ALA A 42 28.45 -6.23 23.11
C ALA A 42 27.47 -5.07 22.81
N TRP A 43 27.40 -4.04 23.66
CA TRP A 43 26.58 -2.86 23.39
C TRP A 43 27.07 -2.05 22.18
N GLU A 44 28.37 -1.95 21.96
CA GLU A 44 28.95 -1.30 20.77
C GLU A 44 28.66 -2.08 19.48
N VAL A 45 28.80 -3.40 19.50
CA VAL A 45 28.42 -4.31 18.39
C VAL A 45 26.92 -4.18 18.08
N TYR A 46 26.06 -4.18 19.11
CA TYR A 46 24.61 -4.03 18.93
C TYR A 46 24.24 -2.67 18.34
N ARG A 47 24.84 -1.58 18.82
CA ARG A 47 24.56 -0.23 18.29
C ARG A 47 24.99 -0.06 16.84
N ASN A 48 26.02 -0.80 16.41
CA ASN A 48 26.59 -0.75 15.08
C ASN A 48 26.15 -1.93 14.19
N MET A 49 25.01 -2.58 14.51
CA MET A 49 24.51 -3.75 13.76
C MET A 49 24.17 -3.41 12.30
N ASP A 50 24.42 -4.36 11.39
CA ASP A 50 24.10 -4.21 9.97
C ASP A 50 22.59 -4.33 9.67
N LEU A 51 22.17 -3.66 8.60
CA LEU A 51 20.82 -3.74 8.05
C LEU A 51 20.52 -5.09 7.37
N THR A 52 21.56 -5.82 6.97
CA THR A 52 21.48 -7.15 6.33
C THR A 52 22.48 -8.08 7.00
N GLY A 53 22.00 -9.16 7.61
CA GLY A 53 22.88 -10.16 8.24
C GLY A 53 23.80 -10.88 7.23
N PRO A 54 24.89 -11.50 7.70
CA PRO A 54 25.85 -12.17 6.83
C PRO A 54 25.37 -13.54 6.34
N GLY A 55 25.10 -13.65 5.04
CA GLY A 55 24.82 -14.92 4.36
C GLY A 55 23.34 -15.34 4.37
N ALA A 56 23.01 -16.29 3.49
CA ALA A 56 21.64 -16.65 3.06
C ALA A 56 20.87 -15.47 2.40
N SER A 57 19.78 -15.78 1.68
CA SER A 57 19.00 -14.71 1.06
C SER A 57 18.13 -14.02 2.14
N GLY A 58 18.38 -12.74 2.42
CA GLY A 58 17.74 -12.04 3.55
C GLY A 58 16.20 -12.07 3.56
N ARG A 59 15.55 -12.37 2.42
CA ARG A 59 14.11 -12.66 2.31
C ARG A 59 13.69 -13.92 3.09
N GLN A 60 14.45 -15.02 2.95
CA GLN A 60 14.17 -16.30 3.61
C GLN A 60 14.23 -16.15 5.14
N GLN A 61 15.32 -15.53 5.62
CA GLN A 61 15.55 -15.30 7.05
C GLN A 61 14.51 -14.34 7.64
N PHE A 62 14.23 -13.20 6.98
CA PHE A 62 13.16 -12.28 7.40
C PHE A 62 11.79 -12.98 7.50
N MET A 63 11.44 -13.82 6.53
CA MET A 63 10.16 -14.53 6.52
C MET A 63 10.09 -15.62 7.60
N ALA A 64 11.17 -16.39 7.80
CA ALA A 64 11.26 -17.38 8.87
C ALA A 64 11.06 -16.73 10.26
N ASN A 65 11.74 -15.60 10.50
CA ASN A 65 11.62 -14.78 11.71
C ASN A 65 10.21 -14.22 11.89
N ALA A 66 9.59 -13.68 10.84
CA ALA A 66 8.20 -13.21 10.88
C ALA A 66 7.19 -14.35 11.17
N LEU A 67 7.37 -15.53 10.59
CA LEU A 67 6.51 -16.70 10.84
C LEU A 67 6.68 -17.24 12.27
N MET A 68 7.91 -17.25 12.80
CA MET A 68 8.23 -17.69 14.16
C MET A 68 7.59 -16.80 15.24
N PHE A 69 7.58 -15.47 15.05
CA PHE A 69 6.98 -14.53 16.00
C PHE A 69 5.47 -14.30 15.82
N LEU A 70 4.87 -14.74 14.71
CA LEU A 70 3.43 -14.60 14.47
C LEU A 70 2.55 -15.30 15.54
N PRO A 71 2.83 -16.55 15.98
CA PRO A 71 2.14 -17.17 17.10
C PRO A 71 2.19 -16.37 18.41
N LEU A 72 3.33 -15.73 18.72
CA LEU A 72 3.48 -14.89 19.91
C LEU A 72 2.50 -13.72 19.87
N GLY A 73 2.48 -12.97 18.78
CA GLY A 73 1.55 -11.85 18.59
C GLY A 73 0.09 -12.27 18.65
N PHE A 74 -0.22 -13.41 18.04
CA PHE A 74 -1.58 -13.95 17.94
C PHE A 74 -2.13 -14.41 19.29
N PHE A 75 -1.43 -15.29 20.00
CA PHE A 75 -1.95 -15.89 21.24
C PHE A 75 -1.92 -14.93 22.43
N TRP A 76 -0.93 -14.03 22.53
CA TRP A 76 -0.95 -12.97 23.55
C TRP A 76 -2.13 -12.02 23.36
N SER A 77 -2.45 -11.67 22.10
CA SER A 77 -3.65 -10.87 21.80
C SER A 77 -4.94 -11.65 22.13
N ALA A 78 -4.96 -12.96 21.91
CA ALA A 78 -6.08 -13.84 22.26
C ALA A 78 -6.34 -13.95 23.76
N TRP A 79 -5.29 -13.92 24.57
CA TRP A 79 -5.38 -13.97 26.03
C TRP A 79 -5.74 -12.60 26.64
N LEU A 80 -5.05 -11.52 26.24
CA LEU A 80 -5.23 -10.20 26.84
C LEU A 80 -6.56 -9.53 26.45
N ALA A 81 -7.05 -9.78 25.23
CA ALA A 81 -8.37 -9.31 24.78
C ALA A 81 -9.51 -10.31 25.05
N TYR A 82 -9.29 -11.38 25.82
CA TYR A 82 -10.27 -12.43 26.05
C TYR A 82 -11.59 -11.88 26.63
N GLY A 83 -12.70 -12.08 25.92
CA GLY A 83 -14.02 -11.59 26.32
C GLY A 83 -14.19 -10.07 26.24
N ARG A 84 -13.17 -9.33 25.77
CA ARG A 84 -13.14 -7.86 25.69
C ARG A 84 -13.19 -7.42 24.22
N ARG A 85 -14.23 -6.65 23.88
CA ARG A 85 -14.56 -6.29 22.49
C ARG A 85 -14.72 -4.80 22.24
N ASP A 86 -14.50 -3.96 23.25
CA ASP A 86 -14.44 -2.52 23.05
C ASP A 86 -13.15 -2.10 22.32
N ARG A 87 -13.17 -0.87 21.78
CA ARG A 87 -12.05 -0.36 20.97
C ARG A 87 -10.86 0.08 21.82
N GLY A 88 -11.06 0.41 23.10
CA GLY A 88 -10.01 0.81 24.02
C GLY A 88 -9.14 -0.38 24.38
N THR A 89 -9.74 -1.48 24.83
CA THR A 89 -8.99 -2.71 25.13
C THR A 89 -8.36 -3.33 23.90
N THR A 90 -9.00 -3.24 22.73
CA THR A 90 -8.40 -3.71 21.46
C THR A 90 -7.12 -2.94 21.14
N LEU A 91 -7.13 -1.60 21.23
CA LEU A 91 -5.94 -0.78 20.99
C LEU A 91 -4.87 -0.98 22.07
N ALA A 92 -5.27 -1.00 23.34
CA ALA A 92 -4.34 -1.21 24.46
C ALA A 92 -3.66 -2.59 24.38
N THR A 93 -4.40 -3.64 24.02
CA THR A 93 -3.83 -4.98 23.79
C THR A 93 -2.89 -4.99 22.59
N PHE A 94 -3.26 -4.38 21.46
CA PHE A 94 -2.40 -4.30 20.29
C PHE A 94 -1.06 -3.59 20.63
N LEU A 95 -1.12 -2.44 21.29
CA LEU A 95 0.07 -1.68 21.71
C LEU A 95 0.92 -2.48 22.71
N ALA A 96 0.31 -3.12 23.71
CA ALA A 96 1.02 -3.94 24.69
C ALA A 96 1.71 -5.17 24.04
N VAL A 97 1.05 -5.82 23.08
CA VAL A 97 1.61 -6.98 22.36
C VAL A 97 2.70 -6.57 21.37
N SER A 98 2.56 -5.40 20.73
CA SER A 98 3.63 -4.83 19.90
C SER A 98 4.86 -4.45 20.75
N ALA A 99 4.65 -3.82 21.92
CA ALA A 99 5.72 -3.50 22.86
C ALA A 99 6.40 -4.77 23.40
N LEU A 100 5.63 -5.82 23.73
CA LEU A 100 6.16 -7.13 24.11
C LEU A 100 6.99 -7.75 22.97
N GLY A 101 6.47 -7.77 21.75
CA GLY A 101 7.19 -8.30 20.59
C GLY A 101 8.52 -7.58 20.33
N LEU A 102 8.52 -6.25 20.41
CA LEU A 102 9.71 -5.42 20.28
C LEU A 102 10.72 -5.68 21.40
N ALA A 103 10.25 -5.76 22.65
CA ALA A 103 11.11 -6.04 23.80
C ALA A 103 11.75 -7.43 23.68
N VAL A 104 10.96 -8.47 23.38
CA VAL A 104 11.44 -9.85 23.22
C VAL A 104 12.48 -9.94 22.10
N THR A 105 12.23 -9.36 20.92
CA THR A 105 13.22 -9.44 19.84
C THR A 105 14.48 -8.63 20.13
N ALA A 106 14.37 -7.45 20.77
CA ALA A 106 15.55 -6.66 21.12
C ALA A 106 16.41 -7.35 22.19
N THR A 107 15.78 -7.99 23.17
CA THR A 107 16.50 -8.80 24.18
C THR A 107 17.15 -10.03 23.54
N VAL A 108 16.44 -10.76 22.70
CA VAL A 108 16.95 -11.97 22.03
C VAL A 108 18.14 -11.65 21.12
N GLU A 109 18.01 -10.65 20.24
CA GLU A 109 19.08 -10.26 19.31
C GLU A 109 20.31 -9.71 20.04
N PHE A 110 20.11 -9.02 21.17
CA PHE A 110 21.21 -8.62 22.04
C PHE A 110 21.92 -9.83 22.68
N LEU A 111 21.17 -10.82 23.17
CA LEU A 111 21.72 -12.05 23.77
C LEU A 111 22.47 -12.93 22.74
N GLN A 112 22.09 -12.89 21.46
CA GLN A 112 22.77 -13.65 20.40
C GLN A 112 24.24 -13.24 20.17
N ILE A 113 24.67 -12.06 20.64
CA ILE A 113 26.07 -11.58 20.50
C ILE A 113 27.08 -12.55 21.14
N TRP A 114 26.68 -13.20 22.23
CA TRP A 114 27.51 -14.17 22.94
C TRP A 114 27.43 -15.59 22.37
N LEU A 115 26.52 -15.87 21.44
CA LEU A 115 26.43 -17.18 20.80
C LEU A 115 27.48 -17.33 19.69
N PRO A 116 28.00 -18.54 19.42
CA PRO A 116 28.85 -18.80 18.28
C PRO A 116 28.04 -18.79 16.98
N PHE A 117 28.64 -18.26 15.91
CA PHE A 117 28.05 -18.18 14.56
C PHE A 117 26.74 -17.38 14.45
N ARG A 118 26.44 -16.50 15.42
CA ARG A 118 25.32 -15.55 15.37
C ARG A 118 25.85 -14.11 15.40
N HIS A 119 25.14 -13.23 14.72
CA HIS A 119 25.40 -11.79 14.67
C HIS A 119 24.06 -11.04 14.74
N PRO A 120 23.93 -9.99 15.56
CA PRO A 120 22.69 -9.22 15.64
C PRO A 120 22.43 -8.53 14.31
N ALA A 121 21.19 -8.60 13.81
CA ALA A 121 20.82 -7.99 12.53
C ALA A 121 19.52 -7.18 12.65
N ALA A 122 19.51 -5.96 12.12
CA ALA A 122 18.31 -5.12 12.15
C ALA A 122 17.17 -5.72 11.29
N ALA A 123 17.51 -6.52 10.27
CA ALA A 123 16.54 -7.31 9.50
C ALA A 123 15.80 -8.36 10.35
N ASP A 124 16.47 -8.97 11.34
CA ASP A 124 15.90 -10.02 12.17
C ASP A 124 15.01 -9.42 13.26
N ILE A 125 15.45 -8.30 13.87
CA ILE A 125 14.57 -7.43 14.69
C ILE A 125 13.31 -7.05 13.92
N ALA A 126 13.45 -6.59 12.67
CA ALA A 126 12.33 -6.17 11.84
C ALA A 126 11.40 -7.35 11.48
N GLY A 127 11.94 -8.53 11.16
CA GLY A 127 11.18 -9.74 10.87
C GLY A 127 10.38 -10.21 12.08
N ASN A 128 11.05 -10.40 13.21
CA ASN A 128 10.44 -10.82 14.48
C ASN A 128 9.35 -9.84 14.94
N PHE A 129 9.62 -8.53 14.92
CA PHE A 129 8.64 -7.51 15.28
C PHE A 129 7.44 -7.50 14.30
N THR A 130 7.69 -7.63 13.00
CA THR A 130 6.64 -7.74 11.98
C THR A 130 5.77 -8.97 12.23
N GLY A 131 6.36 -10.11 12.59
CA GLY A 131 5.65 -11.32 13.00
C GLY A 131 4.69 -11.05 14.17
N ALA A 132 5.19 -10.47 15.27
CA ALA A 132 4.36 -10.15 16.44
C ALA A 132 3.21 -9.17 16.12
N VAL A 133 3.46 -8.14 15.31
CA VAL A 133 2.44 -7.19 14.85
C VAL A 133 1.38 -7.88 13.97
N LEU A 134 1.82 -8.66 12.97
CA LEU A 134 0.92 -9.41 12.09
C LEU A 134 0.08 -10.43 12.85
N GLY A 135 0.66 -11.13 13.82
CA GLY A 135 -0.05 -12.05 14.72
C GLY A 135 -1.16 -11.35 15.49
N SER A 136 -0.88 -10.17 16.07
CA SER A 136 -1.88 -9.39 16.81
C SER A 136 -3.02 -8.91 15.89
N LEU A 137 -2.70 -8.40 14.70
CA LEU A 137 -3.69 -8.01 13.70
C LEU A 137 -4.51 -9.20 13.21
N ALA A 138 -3.88 -10.36 12.99
CA ALA A 138 -4.53 -11.58 12.57
C ALA A 138 -5.53 -12.08 13.62
N TRP A 139 -5.21 -12.01 14.92
CA TRP A 139 -6.18 -12.32 15.97
C TRP A 139 -7.42 -11.41 15.88
N PHE A 140 -7.25 -10.08 15.82
CA PHE A 140 -8.39 -9.17 15.78
C PHE A 140 -9.20 -9.24 14.49
N ALA A 141 -8.58 -9.60 13.36
CA ALA A 141 -9.26 -9.83 12.09
C ALA A 141 -10.00 -11.18 12.06
N LEU A 142 -9.42 -12.24 12.63
CA LEU A 142 -9.90 -13.61 12.51
C LEU A 142 -10.71 -14.12 13.69
N ARG A 143 -10.71 -13.48 14.87
CA ARG A 143 -11.40 -14.01 16.08
C ARG A 143 -12.87 -14.37 15.89
N ASP A 144 -13.61 -13.59 15.10
CA ASP A 144 -15.04 -13.87 14.80
C ASP A 144 -15.21 -15.01 13.77
N PRO A 145 -14.51 -15.02 12.61
CA PRO A 145 -14.41 -16.20 11.75
C PRO A 145 -13.98 -17.48 12.49
N LEU A 146 -12.95 -17.40 13.34
CA LEU A 146 -12.42 -18.53 14.13
C LEU A 146 -13.43 -19.03 15.14
N ALA A 147 -14.17 -18.16 15.84
CA ALA A 147 -15.23 -18.59 16.73
C ALA A 147 -16.34 -19.35 15.98
N HIS A 148 -16.70 -18.91 14.76
CA HIS A 148 -17.66 -19.61 13.92
C HIS A 148 -17.12 -20.93 13.35
N TRP A 149 -15.86 -20.95 12.89
CA TRP A 149 -15.20 -22.15 12.39
C TRP A 149 -15.03 -23.20 13.48
N TRP A 150 -14.57 -22.80 14.66
CA TRP A 150 -14.44 -23.67 15.83
C TRP A 150 -15.79 -24.29 16.21
N GLN A 151 -16.85 -23.49 16.36
CA GLN A 151 -18.21 -24.00 16.61
C GLN A 151 -18.68 -24.98 15.53
N THR A 152 -18.38 -24.70 14.26
CA THR A 152 -18.76 -25.58 13.15
C THR A 152 -17.97 -26.90 13.18
N LEU A 153 -16.66 -26.84 13.44
CA LEU A 153 -15.79 -28.01 13.55
C LEU A 153 -16.15 -28.87 14.78
N SER A 154 -16.39 -28.26 15.94
CA SER A 154 -16.84 -28.96 17.16
C SER A 154 -18.25 -29.57 17.01
N GLY A 155 -19.13 -28.98 16.20
CA GLY A 155 -20.51 -29.44 16.00
C GLY A 155 -20.66 -30.63 15.04
N GLY A 156 -19.64 -30.95 14.24
CA GLY A 156 -19.63 -32.11 13.36
C GLY A 156 -20.52 -32.04 12.11
N GLY A 157 -20.77 -33.20 11.51
CA GLY A 157 -21.55 -33.35 10.28
C GLY A 157 -20.88 -32.84 8.99
N PRO A 158 -21.61 -32.85 7.85
CA PRO A 158 -21.05 -32.56 6.53
C PRO A 158 -20.52 -31.14 6.33
N ARG A 159 -21.01 -30.16 7.11
CA ARG A 159 -20.50 -28.78 7.09
C ARG A 159 -19.12 -28.68 7.76
N ALA A 160 -18.92 -29.38 8.87
CA ALA A 160 -17.63 -29.48 9.55
C ALA A 160 -16.58 -30.15 8.67
N LEU A 161 -16.91 -31.29 8.04
CA LEU A 161 -16.02 -31.98 7.11
C LEU A 161 -15.62 -31.10 5.92
N HIS A 162 -16.58 -30.39 5.31
CA HIS A 162 -16.28 -29.49 4.20
C HIS A 162 -15.38 -28.32 4.61
N LEU A 163 -15.59 -27.74 5.79
CA LEU A 163 -14.74 -26.67 6.33
C LEU A 163 -13.32 -27.18 6.66
N ALA A 164 -13.20 -28.39 7.22
CA ALA A 164 -11.91 -29.02 7.49
C ALA A 164 -11.13 -29.33 6.20
N LEU A 165 -11.81 -29.78 5.14
CA LEU A 165 -11.19 -30.00 3.82
C LEU A 165 -10.71 -28.69 3.18
N ILE A 166 -11.45 -27.59 3.34
CA ILE A 166 -10.99 -26.25 2.92
C ILE A 166 -9.77 -25.82 3.75
N GLY A 167 -9.81 -26.00 5.06
CA GLY A 167 -8.67 -25.73 5.94
C GLY A 167 -7.43 -26.54 5.56
N TYR A 168 -7.61 -27.83 5.24
CA TYR A 168 -6.54 -28.70 4.75
C TYR A 168 -5.95 -28.19 3.43
N LEU A 169 -6.78 -27.80 2.45
CA LEU A 169 -6.27 -27.24 1.19
C LEU A 169 -5.44 -25.97 1.43
N VAL A 170 -5.88 -25.08 2.33
CA VAL A 170 -5.11 -23.88 2.69
C VAL A 170 -3.77 -24.27 3.31
N VAL A 171 -3.76 -25.19 4.28
CA VAL A 171 -2.53 -25.67 4.93
C VAL A 171 -1.60 -26.37 3.93
N TYR A 172 -2.13 -27.18 3.02
CA TYR A 172 -1.39 -27.90 1.99
C TYR A 172 -0.68 -26.93 1.01
N VAL A 173 -1.38 -25.90 0.53
CA VAL A 173 -0.79 -24.85 -0.31
C VAL A 173 0.23 -24.03 0.47
N VAL A 174 -0.07 -23.65 1.71
CA VAL A 174 0.84 -22.89 2.59
C VAL A 174 2.14 -23.64 2.86
N ILE A 175 2.07 -24.95 3.15
CA ILE A 175 3.26 -25.80 3.36
C ILE A 175 4.05 -25.95 2.06
N GLY A 176 3.38 -26.16 0.92
CA GLY A 176 4.02 -26.25 -0.39
C GLY A 176 4.70 -24.95 -0.87
N LEU A 177 4.50 -23.84 -0.16
CA LEU A 177 5.13 -22.55 -0.43
C LEU A 177 6.25 -22.18 0.55
N LEU A 178 6.46 -22.92 1.65
CA LEU A 178 7.51 -22.61 2.62
C LEU A 178 8.91 -22.72 1.97
N PRO A 179 9.83 -21.75 2.19
CA PRO A 179 9.80 -20.64 3.17
C PRO A 179 9.25 -19.29 2.63
N PHE A 180 8.45 -19.30 1.56
CA PHE A 180 7.93 -18.15 0.81
C PHE A 180 8.99 -17.26 0.14
N ASP A 181 10.08 -17.88 -0.30
CA ASP A 181 11.15 -17.28 -1.08
C ASP A 181 10.77 -17.15 -2.56
N MET A 182 9.71 -16.38 -2.82
CA MET A 182 9.18 -16.18 -4.16
C MET A 182 10.24 -15.59 -5.10
N VAL A 183 10.27 -16.12 -6.33
CA VAL A 183 10.97 -15.57 -7.48
C VAL A 183 10.38 -14.20 -7.79
N LEU A 184 11.16 -13.14 -7.57
CA LEU A 184 10.72 -11.75 -7.78
C LEU A 184 11.31 -11.13 -9.06
N SER A 185 12.36 -11.72 -9.65
CA SER A 185 12.97 -11.22 -10.88
C SER A 185 13.02 -12.23 -12.03
N ALA A 186 13.15 -11.73 -13.26
CA ALA A 186 13.32 -12.57 -14.44
C ALA A 186 14.67 -13.32 -14.41
N ASP A 187 15.72 -12.73 -13.83
CA ASP A 187 17.00 -13.41 -13.60
C ASP A 187 16.91 -14.49 -12.53
N GLU A 188 16.06 -14.31 -11.52
CA GLU A 188 15.73 -15.38 -10.58
C GLU A 188 15.01 -16.52 -11.29
N LEU A 189 14.02 -16.22 -12.14
CA LEU A 189 13.32 -17.23 -12.94
C LEU A 189 14.24 -17.92 -13.96
N MET A 190 15.14 -17.18 -14.59
CA MET A 190 16.09 -17.71 -15.57
C MET A 190 17.17 -18.56 -14.90
N ARG A 191 17.70 -18.14 -13.74
CA ARG A 191 18.56 -18.98 -12.89
C ARG A 191 17.84 -20.24 -12.42
N ARG A 192 16.56 -20.11 -12.02
CA ARG A 192 15.70 -21.24 -11.61
C ARG A 192 15.49 -22.25 -12.75
N LEU A 193 15.15 -21.79 -13.95
CA LEU A 193 14.98 -22.64 -15.15
C LEU A 193 16.31 -23.27 -15.64
N ARG A 194 17.46 -22.68 -15.30
CA ARG A 194 18.81 -23.23 -15.58
C ARG A 194 19.37 -24.08 -14.42
N SER A 195 18.66 -24.18 -13.29
CA SER A 195 19.13 -24.90 -12.10
C SER A 195 18.78 -26.39 -12.15
N SER A 196 19.51 -27.20 -11.39
CA SER A 196 19.24 -28.62 -11.16
C SER A 196 17.98 -28.90 -10.30
N ALA A 197 17.27 -27.86 -9.88
CA ALA A 197 16.04 -27.94 -9.07
C ALA A 197 14.74 -27.84 -9.89
N TRP A 198 14.83 -27.76 -11.23
CA TRP A 198 13.69 -27.85 -12.15
C TRP A 198 13.94 -28.91 -13.24
N GLY A 199 12.88 -29.59 -13.69
CA GLY A 199 12.95 -30.53 -14.81
C GLY A 199 11.59 -30.93 -15.35
N LEU A 200 11.49 -31.13 -16.67
CA LEU A 200 10.22 -31.46 -17.35
C LEU A 200 9.62 -32.80 -16.90
N TRP A 201 10.45 -33.74 -16.44
CA TRP A 201 10.03 -35.04 -15.92
C TRP A 201 10.57 -35.28 -14.50
N THR A 202 11.90 -35.34 -14.38
CA THR A 202 12.69 -35.44 -13.15
C THR A 202 13.83 -34.44 -13.23
N THR A 203 14.31 -33.92 -12.09
CA THR A 203 15.53 -33.10 -12.05
C THR A 203 16.80 -33.96 -11.88
N PRO A 204 18.02 -33.40 -12.02
CA PRO A 204 19.25 -34.08 -11.63
C PRO A 204 19.34 -34.37 -10.12
N ASP A 205 18.88 -33.43 -9.29
CA ASP A 205 18.81 -33.57 -7.82
C ASP A 205 17.58 -34.38 -7.37
N ALA A 206 16.89 -35.02 -8.30
CA ALA A 206 15.75 -35.87 -8.05
C ALA A 206 16.14 -37.04 -7.15
N CYS A 207 15.44 -37.16 -6.03
CA CYS A 207 15.40 -38.44 -5.32
C CYS A 207 14.82 -39.50 -6.28
N THR A 208 15.59 -40.51 -6.69
CA THR A 208 15.17 -41.54 -7.67
C THR A 208 15.12 -42.97 -7.13
N THR A 209 15.92 -43.30 -6.11
CA THR A 209 16.04 -44.67 -5.57
C THR A 209 16.10 -44.69 -4.04
N GLY A 210 15.81 -45.86 -3.45
CA GLY A 210 15.90 -46.09 -2.00
C GLY A 210 14.58 -45.90 -1.22
N LEU A 211 14.49 -46.53 -0.05
CA LEU A 211 13.24 -46.64 0.72
C LEU A 211 12.68 -45.28 1.19
N ARG A 212 13.54 -44.38 1.69
CA ARG A 212 13.15 -43.00 2.06
C ARG A 212 12.58 -42.24 0.87
N CYS A 213 13.06 -42.53 -0.33
CA CYS A 213 12.60 -41.92 -1.56
C CYS A 213 11.18 -42.32 -1.91
N TYR A 214 10.92 -43.63 -1.98
CA TYR A 214 9.59 -44.15 -2.28
C TYR A 214 8.56 -43.76 -1.19
N ALA A 215 8.98 -43.65 0.07
CA ALA A 215 8.15 -43.12 1.14
C ALA A 215 7.77 -41.65 0.94
N TRP A 216 8.71 -40.79 0.51
CA TRP A 216 8.43 -39.38 0.19
C TRP A 216 7.47 -39.21 -0.99
N LEU A 217 7.69 -39.95 -2.08
CA LEU A 217 6.78 -39.94 -3.24
C LEU A 217 5.38 -40.47 -2.86
N SER A 218 5.30 -41.47 -2.00
CA SER A 218 4.02 -41.98 -1.46
C SER A 218 3.31 -40.96 -0.56
N LEU A 219 4.07 -40.17 0.21
CA LEU A 219 3.53 -39.09 1.04
C LEU A 219 2.94 -37.96 0.18
N GLU A 220 3.57 -37.62 -0.95
CA GLU A 220 3.02 -36.64 -1.91
C GLU A 220 1.67 -37.08 -2.48
N VAL A 221 1.54 -38.36 -2.87
CA VAL A 221 0.24 -38.94 -3.28
C VAL A 221 -0.78 -38.88 -2.16
N ALA A 222 -0.41 -39.32 -0.95
CA ALA A 222 -1.32 -39.38 0.20
C ALA A 222 -1.82 -37.99 0.64
N ALA A 223 -0.94 -36.98 0.64
CA ALA A 223 -1.28 -35.60 0.97
C ALA A 223 -2.20 -34.92 -0.07
N ALA A 224 -2.20 -35.40 -1.32
CA ALA A 224 -3.09 -34.90 -2.36
C ALA A 224 -4.53 -35.49 -2.29
N VAL A 225 -4.76 -36.60 -1.55
CA VAL A 225 -6.07 -37.26 -1.44
C VAL A 225 -7.19 -36.35 -0.88
N PRO A 226 -6.99 -35.57 0.21
CA PRO A 226 -8.05 -34.71 0.73
C PRO A 226 -8.44 -33.56 -0.23
N VAL A 227 -7.53 -33.13 -1.10
CA VAL A 227 -7.85 -32.17 -2.17
C VAL A 227 -8.82 -32.78 -3.17
N GLY A 228 -8.63 -34.07 -3.53
CA GLY A 228 -9.58 -34.86 -4.32
C GLY A 228 -10.96 -35.02 -3.67
N LEU A 229 -11.01 -35.26 -2.36
CA LEU A 229 -12.27 -35.32 -1.60
C LEU A 229 -13.01 -33.97 -1.65
N LEU A 230 -12.30 -32.85 -1.47
CA LEU A 230 -12.88 -31.51 -1.57
C LEU A 230 -13.45 -31.22 -2.97
N LEU A 231 -12.70 -31.62 -4.00
CA LEU A 231 -13.08 -31.46 -5.41
C LEU A 231 -14.35 -32.25 -5.74
N ALA A 232 -14.45 -33.51 -5.29
CA ALA A 232 -15.63 -34.33 -5.48
C ALA A 232 -16.87 -33.73 -4.77
N VAL A 233 -16.74 -33.25 -3.53
CA VAL A 233 -17.83 -32.54 -2.82
C VAL A 233 -18.28 -31.29 -3.58
N TRP A 234 -17.36 -30.55 -4.19
CA TRP A 234 -17.66 -29.36 -4.99
C TRP A 234 -18.41 -29.71 -6.29
N LEU A 235 -17.93 -30.73 -7.03
CA LEU A 235 -18.57 -31.21 -8.27
C LEU A 235 -19.98 -31.75 -8.02
N GLN A 236 -20.17 -32.58 -6.98
CA GLN A 236 -21.47 -33.13 -6.61
C GLN A 236 -22.49 -32.02 -6.29
N ARG A 237 -22.10 -30.99 -5.52
CA ARG A 237 -22.96 -29.83 -5.23
C ARG A 237 -23.34 -29.02 -6.47
N ARG A 238 -22.51 -29.05 -7.51
CA ARG A 238 -22.76 -28.39 -8.80
C ARG A 238 -23.48 -29.29 -9.82
N ARG A 239 -23.79 -30.54 -9.47
CA ARG A 239 -24.38 -31.57 -10.35
C ARG A 239 -23.53 -31.92 -11.58
N PHE A 240 -22.21 -31.75 -11.49
CA PHE A 240 -21.29 -32.21 -12.55
C PHE A 240 -20.92 -33.69 -12.36
N PRO A 241 -20.64 -34.45 -13.44
CA PRO A 241 -20.22 -35.84 -13.35
C PRO A 241 -18.83 -35.95 -12.70
N THR A 242 -18.78 -36.49 -11.47
CA THR A 242 -17.61 -36.45 -10.58
C THR A 242 -16.31 -36.93 -11.21
N LEU A 243 -16.32 -38.05 -11.95
CA LEU A 243 -15.11 -38.59 -12.58
C LEU A 243 -14.76 -37.87 -13.90
N LEU A 244 -15.75 -37.71 -14.80
CA LEU A 244 -15.55 -37.11 -16.13
C LEU A 244 -15.07 -35.66 -16.05
N ALA A 245 -15.63 -34.85 -15.14
CA ALA A 245 -15.20 -33.47 -14.91
C ALA A 245 -14.05 -33.36 -13.89
N GLY A 246 -13.90 -34.33 -12.99
CA GLY A 246 -12.91 -34.29 -11.92
C GLY A 246 -11.50 -34.70 -12.36
N LEU A 247 -11.36 -35.72 -13.20
CA LEU A 247 -10.04 -36.21 -13.63
C LEU A 247 -9.22 -35.15 -14.42
N PRO A 248 -9.79 -34.40 -15.39
CA PRO A 248 -9.06 -33.31 -16.04
C PRO A 248 -8.70 -32.19 -15.05
N LEU A 249 -9.62 -31.86 -14.14
CA LEU A 249 -9.44 -30.80 -13.16
C LEU A 249 -8.42 -31.17 -12.09
N ALA A 250 -8.23 -32.46 -11.78
CA ALA A 250 -7.15 -32.96 -10.94
C ALA A 250 -5.77 -32.67 -11.54
N VAL A 251 -5.60 -32.90 -12.84
CA VAL A 251 -4.36 -32.59 -13.58
C VAL A 251 -4.12 -31.08 -13.61
N VAL A 252 -5.15 -30.27 -13.91
CA VAL A 252 -5.03 -28.79 -13.90
C VAL A 252 -4.64 -28.26 -12.52
N LEU A 253 -5.21 -28.80 -11.43
CA LEU A 253 -4.85 -28.43 -10.06
C LEU A 253 -3.41 -28.84 -9.72
N ALA A 254 -2.98 -30.04 -10.12
CA ALA A 254 -1.61 -30.50 -9.92
C ALA A 254 -0.58 -29.63 -10.67
N ILE A 255 -0.86 -29.29 -11.94
CA ILE A 255 -0.06 -28.33 -12.72
C ILE A 255 -0.02 -26.97 -12.03
N GLY A 256 -1.15 -26.45 -11.55
CA GLY A 256 -1.22 -25.16 -10.87
C GLY A 256 -0.40 -25.13 -9.57
N LEU A 257 -0.42 -26.21 -8.79
CA LEU A 257 0.41 -26.36 -7.58
C LEU A 257 1.90 -26.45 -7.91
N GLU A 258 2.26 -27.14 -8.99
CA GLU A 258 3.66 -27.30 -9.41
C GLU A 258 4.21 -26.02 -10.04
N ALA A 259 3.41 -25.29 -10.82
CA ALA A 259 3.74 -23.95 -11.30
C ALA A 259 3.91 -22.95 -10.16
N LEU A 260 3.16 -23.08 -9.07
CA LEU A 260 3.32 -22.24 -7.88
C LEU A 260 4.62 -22.55 -7.12
N ASN A 261 5.03 -23.82 -7.09
CA ASN A 261 6.32 -24.29 -6.55
C ASN A 261 7.51 -23.95 -7.48
N LEU A 262 7.31 -23.78 -8.79
CA LEU A 262 8.32 -23.24 -9.71
C LEU A 262 8.67 -21.78 -9.38
N LEU A 263 7.71 -21.04 -8.82
CA LEU A 263 7.87 -19.65 -8.40
C LEU A 263 8.53 -19.49 -7.02
N THR A 264 9.02 -20.57 -6.38
CA THR A 264 9.86 -20.49 -5.16
C THR A 264 11.32 -20.79 -5.50
N LEU A 265 12.26 -20.08 -4.88
CA LEU A 265 13.69 -20.25 -5.15
C LEU A 265 14.21 -21.61 -4.67
N SER A 266 13.75 -22.08 -3.50
CA SER A 266 14.17 -23.33 -2.85
C SER A 266 13.29 -24.56 -3.13
N GLY A 267 12.22 -24.41 -3.93
CA GLY A 267 11.38 -25.53 -4.36
C GLY A 267 12.16 -26.60 -5.14
N ILE A 268 11.55 -27.76 -5.36
CA ILE A 268 11.99 -28.73 -6.39
C ILE A 268 10.78 -29.01 -7.27
N THR A 269 10.92 -28.81 -8.58
CA THR A 269 9.79 -28.74 -9.50
C THR A 269 9.93 -29.76 -10.63
N GLU A 270 8.99 -30.72 -10.68
CA GLU A 270 9.12 -31.90 -11.52
C GLU A 270 7.78 -32.33 -12.18
N GLY A 271 7.84 -32.76 -13.44
CA GLY A 271 6.69 -33.34 -14.13
C GLY A 271 6.12 -34.59 -13.45
N ARG A 272 6.97 -35.41 -12.79
CA ARG A 272 6.47 -36.56 -12.02
C ARG A 272 5.62 -36.16 -10.81
N SER A 273 5.88 -35.02 -10.17
CA SER A 273 5.08 -34.55 -9.03
C SER A 273 3.69 -34.10 -9.48
N VAL A 274 3.55 -33.59 -10.71
CA VAL A 274 2.23 -33.37 -11.34
C VAL A 274 1.45 -34.69 -11.42
N LEU A 275 2.08 -35.79 -11.85
CA LEU A 275 1.42 -37.11 -11.92
C LEU A 275 1.10 -37.68 -10.55
N LEU A 276 2.01 -37.60 -9.57
CA LEU A 276 1.79 -38.12 -8.22
C LEU A 276 0.66 -37.36 -7.50
N ARG A 277 0.64 -36.02 -7.59
CA ARG A 277 -0.46 -35.20 -7.08
C ARG A 277 -1.76 -35.49 -7.82
N SER A 278 -1.73 -35.63 -9.15
CA SER A 278 -2.91 -36.01 -9.94
C SER A 278 -3.47 -37.37 -9.52
N ALA A 279 -2.61 -38.36 -9.27
CA ALA A 279 -3.00 -39.68 -8.78
C ALA A 279 -3.63 -39.62 -7.39
N GLY A 280 -3.08 -38.82 -6.47
CA GLY A 280 -3.67 -38.59 -5.15
C GLY A 280 -5.03 -37.88 -5.21
N ILE A 281 -5.15 -36.80 -5.98
CA ILE A 281 -6.43 -36.11 -6.20
C ILE A 281 -7.46 -37.07 -6.85
N ALA A 282 -7.04 -37.87 -7.84
CA ALA A 282 -7.89 -38.87 -8.48
C ALA A 282 -8.33 -39.97 -7.50
N ALA A 283 -7.44 -40.44 -6.62
CA ALA A 283 -7.79 -41.38 -5.55
C ALA A 283 -8.83 -40.78 -4.60
N GLY A 284 -8.73 -39.49 -4.25
CA GLY A 284 -9.77 -38.78 -3.49
C GLY A 284 -11.12 -38.67 -4.21
N LEU A 285 -11.12 -38.40 -5.53
CA LEU A 285 -12.34 -38.40 -6.36
C LEU A 285 -13.01 -39.77 -6.38
N VAL A 286 -12.24 -40.84 -6.61
CA VAL A 286 -12.72 -42.23 -6.63
C VAL A 286 -13.21 -42.66 -5.25
N LEU A 287 -12.52 -42.28 -4.18
CA LEU A 287 -12.88 -42.61 -2.81
C LEU A 287 -14.27 -42.04 -2.45
N LEU A 288 -14.54 -40.75 -2.72
CA LEU A 288 -15.89 -40.20 -2.46
C LEU A 288 -16.97 -40.78 -3.39
N HIS A 289 -16.61 -41.21 -4.60
CA HIS A 289 -17.55 -41.82 -5.54
C HIS A 289 -17.90 -43.29 -5.19
N ARG A 290 -16.94 -44.04 -4.62
CA ARG A 290 -17.09 -45.45 -4.22
C ARG A 290 -17.58 -45.65 -2.79
N LEU A 291 -17.36 -44.68 -1.89
CA LEU A 291 -17.87 -44.77 -0.52
C LEU A 291 -19.41 -44.77 -0.52
N PRO A 292 -20.07 -45.78 0.06
CA PRO A 292 -21.52 -45.79 0.15
C PRO A 292 -22.01 -44.60 0.98
N ALA A 293 -23.18 -44.05 0.64
CA ALA A 293 -23.79 -42.89 1.31
C ALA A 293 -24.01 -43.07 2.83
N HIS A 294 -23.80 -44.28 3.36
CA HIS A 294 -23.91 -44.65 4.76
C HIS A 294 -22.52 -44.84 5.39
N SER A 295 -21.92 -43.75 5.88
CA SER A 295 -20.68 -43.73 6.68
C SER A 295 -20.63 -44.79 7.81
N HIS A 296 -21.81 -45.15 8.32
CA HIS A 296 -22.03 -46.10 9.39
C HIS A 296 -21.69 -47.56 9.03
N GLY A 297 -21.51 -47.90 7.75
CA GLY A 297 -21.07 -49.23 7.31
C GLY A 297 -19.57 -49.43 7.51
N VAL A 298 -18.75 -48.50 7.00
CA VAL A 298 -17.28 -48.53 7.11
C VAL A 298 -16.84 -48.49 8.57
N LEU A 299 -17.48 -47.63 9.39
CA LEU A 299 -17.15 -47.55 10.81
C LEU A 299 -17.44 -48.86 11.56
N ARG A 300 -18.59 -49.52 11.27
CA ARG A 300 -18.92 -50.83 11.86
C ARG A 300 -17.94 -51.92 11.41
N PHE A 301 -17.53 -51.93 10.15
CA PHE A 301 -16.52 -52.86 9.65
C PHE A 301 -15.19 -52.71 10.41
N LEU A 302 -14.72 -51.47 10.60
CA LEU A 302 -13.50 -51.17 11.37
C LEU A 302 -13.64 -51.52 12.86
N GLN A 303 -14.82 -51.34 13.45
CA GLN A 303 -15.11 -51.78 14.83
C GLN A 303 -15.05 -53.30 15.00
N GLN A 304 -15.51 -54.06 14.00
CA GLN A 304 -15.51 -55.53 14.03
C GLN A 304 -14.13 -56.12 13.73
N HIS A 305 -13.45 -55.62 12.69
CA HIS A 305 -12.22 -56.24 12.15
C HIS A 305 -10.94 -55.51 12.57
N GLY A 306 -11.02 -54.38 13.29
CA GLY A 306 -9.88 -53.52 13.60
C GLY A 306 -8.71 -54.21 14.31
N ARG A 307 -8.97 -55.26 15.11
CA ARG A 307 -7.90 -56.07 15.75
C ARG A 307 -7.14 -56.95 14.75
N LEU A 308 -7.84 -57.56 13.79
CA LEU A 308 -7.23 -58.35 12.73
C LEU A 308 -6.42 -57.45 11.80
N ILE A 309 -6.99 -56.31 11.41
CA ILE A 309 -6.29 -55.29 10.62
C ILE A 309 -5.01 -54.86 11.34
N LEU A 310 -5.11 -54.48 12.62
CA LEU A 310 -3.94 -54.07 13.42
C LEU A 310 -2.88 -55.17 13.52
N GLY A 311 -3.27 -56.42 13.77
CA GLY A 311 -2.36 -57.56 13.85
C GLY A 311 -1.62 -57.85 12.54
N LEU A 312 -2.26 -57.63 11.40
CA LEU A 312 -1.65 -57.77 10.07
C LEU A 312 -0.78 -56.55 9.69
N THR A 313 -1.20 -55.33 10.02
CA THR A 313 -0.48 -54.11 9.62
C THR A 313 0.70 -53.78 10.53
N LEU A 314 0.66 -54.15 11.82
CA LEU A 314 1.68 -53.75 12.79
C LEU A 314 3.08 -54.30 12.45
N PRO A 315 3.28 -55.60 12.09
CA PRO A 315 4.60 -56.10 11.70
C PRO A 315 5.16 -55.40 10.46
N VAL A 316 4.30 -55.17 9.45
CA VAL A 316 4.67 -54.48 8.20
C VAL A 316 5.06 -53.02 8.48
N TYR A 317 4.32 -52.33 9.35
CA TYR A 317 4.64 -50.97 9.78
C TYR A 317 5.96 -50.91 10.57
N LEU A 318 6.20 -51.85 11.50
CA LEU A 318 7.45 -51.88 12.27
C LEU A 318 8.67 -52.15 11.38
N LEU A 319 8.56 -53.05 10.40
CA LEU A 319 9.62 -53.28 9.40
C LEU A 319 9.87 -52.03 8.54
N LEU A 320 8.82 -51.33 8.11
CA LEU A 320 8.94 -50.08 7.35
C LEU A 320 9.58 -48.97 8.21
N LEU A 321 9.17 -48.82 9.47
CA LEU A 321 9.70 -47.82 10.40
C LEU A 321 11.18 -48.07 10.72
N LEU A 322 11.57 -49.34 10.90
CA LEU A 322 12.96 -49.77 11.08
C LEU A 322 13.79 -49.45 9.81
N GLY A 323 13.27 -49.80 8.64
CA GLY A 323 13.92 -49.51 7.36
C GLY A 323 14.10 -48.01 7.09
N LEU A 324 13.12 -47.17 7.45
CA LEU A 324 13.21 -45.72 7.26
C LEU A 324 14.20 -45.05 8.24
N ASN A 325 14.24 -45.51 9.50
CA ASN A 325 15.17 -44.99 10.49
C ASN A 325 16.61 -45.48 10.28
N HIS A 326 16.82 -46.79 10.15
CA HIS A 326 18.15 -47.43 10.14
C HIS A 326 18.66 -47.78 8.74
N GLY A 327 17.83 -47.69 7.70
CA GLY A 327 18.22 -48.05 6.32
C GLY A 327 18.51 -49.54 6.08
N PHE A 328 18.28 -50.40 7.08
CA PHE A 328 18.89 -51.74 7.17
C PHE A 328 20.42 -51.73 7.03
N GLY A 329 21.08 -50.66 7.51
CA GLY A 329 22.54 -50.54 7.51
C GLY A 329 23.24 -51.58 8.39
N PRO A 330 24.57 -51.70 8.30
CA PRO A 330 25.33 -52.65 9.08
C PRO A 330 25.25 -52.29 10.58
N TYR A 331 24.80 -53.26 11.37
CA TYR A 331 24.71 -53.13 12.82
C TYR A 331 26.05 -53.52 13.48
N HIS A 332 26.39 -52.86 14.58
CA HIS A 332 27.50 -53.24 15.46
C HIS A 332 27.01 -53.52 16.89
N THR A 333 27.69 -54.40 17.59
CA THR A 333 27.42 -54.74 19.00
C THR A 333 28.44 -54.14 19.97
N ASP A 334 29.35 -53.28 19.48
CA ASP A 334 30.33 -52.57 20.29
C ASP A 334 29.66 -51.57 21.24
N LEU A 335 29.66 -51.94 22.53
CA LEU A 335 29.09 -51.15 23.64
C LEU A 335 29.95 -49.93 24.00
N GLU A 336 31.27 -49.98 23.80
CA GLU A 336 32.16 -48.83 24.07
C GLU A 336 31.99 -47.74 23.02
N ARG A 337 31.78 -48.13 21.75
CA ARG A 337 31.38 -47.21 20.68
C ARG A 337 30.02 -46.58 20.96
N ALA A 338 29.02 -47.39 21.33
CA ALA A 338 27.69 -46.88 21.68
C ALA A 338 27.72 -45.92 22.88
N TRP A 339 28.53 -46.21 23.91
CA TRP A 339 28.67 -45.35 25.10
C TRP A 339 29.42 -44.05 24.79
N ARG A 340 30.49 -44.08 23.98
CA ARG A 340 31.16 -42.87 23.48
C ARG A 340 30.20 -41.99 22.68
N GLN A 341 29.46 -42.59 21.74
CA GLN A 341 28.46 -41.87 20.96
C GLN A 341 27.39 -41.24 21.85
N TRP A 342 26.91 -41.95 22.88
CA TRP A 342 25.97 -41.41 23.86
C TRP A 342 26.53 -40.20 24.62
N GLY A 343 27.81 -40.23 25.01
CA GLY A 343 28.49 -39.11 25.68
C GLY A 343 28.61 -37.84 24.82
N GLU A 344 28.59 -37.98 23.49
CA GLU A 344 28.63 -36.88 22.52
C GLU A 344 27.24 -36.35 22.14
N LEU A 345 26.14 -36.97 22.59
CA LEU A 345 24.79 -36.54 22.25
C LEU A 345 24.36 -35.25 22.96
N ARG A 346 23.77 -34.34 22.18
CA ARG A 346 23.07 -33.16 22.70
C ARG A 346 21.58 -33.48 22.76
N LEU A 347 21.05 -33.66 23.98
CA LEU A 347 19.66 -34.09 24.21
C LEU A 347 18.60 -33.00 24.01
N LEU A 348 19.00 -31.78 23.64
CA LEU A 348 18.10 -30.67 23.33
C LEU A 348 17.30 -30.94 22.03
N PRO A 349 15.95 -30.97 22.07
CA PRO A 349 15.14 -31.13 20.86
C PRO A 349 15.48 -30.07 19.80
N PHE A 350 15.53 -30.48 18.53
CA PHE A 350 15.88 -29.63 17.38
C PHE A 350 17.33 -29.10 17.38
N TYR A 351 18.21 -29.47 18.32
CA TYR A 351 19.64 -29.12 18.27
C TYR A 351 20.28 -29.49 16.93
N TYR A 352 20.05 -30.72 16.43
CA TYR A 352 20.60 -31.14 15.15
C TYR A 352 19.91 -30.49 13.94
N HIS A 353 18.69 -29.98 14.11
CA HIS A 353 17.97 -29.22 13.08
C HIS A 353 18.48 -27.77 12.95
N TYR A 354 19.16 -27.23 13.96
CA TYR A 354 19.85 -25.92 13.92
C TYR A 354 21.06 -25.91 12.99
N HIS A 355 21.78 -27.03 12.90
CA HIS A 355 23.04 -27.14 12.14
C HIS A 355 22.86 -27.52 10.65
N VAL A 356 21.62 -27.57 10.15
CA VAL A 356 21.31 -27.87 8.75
C VAL A 356 20.49 -26.74 8.12
N PRO A 357 20.54 -26.54 6.80
CA PRO A 357 19.71 -25.54 6.12
C PRO A 357 18.22 -25.74 6.42
N GLU A 358 17.46 -24.65 6.51
CA GLU A 358 16.08 -24.62 6.98
C GLU A 358 15.18 -25.56 6.16
N ILE A 359 15.39 -25.63 4.84
CA ILE A 359 14.66 -26.52 3.94
C ILE A 359 14.92 -28.01 4.24
N VAL A 360 16.11 -28.37 4.72
CA VAL A 360 16.47 -29.73 5.15
C VAL A 360 15.79 -30.04 6.48
N ALA A 361 15.83 -29.11 7.43
CA ALA A 361 15.13 -29.22 8.72
C ALA A 361 13.61 -29.39 8.53
N LEU A 362 12.98 -28.62 7.62
CA LEU A 362 11.56 -28.72 7.29
C LEU A 362 11.20 -30.07 6.64
N ARG A 363 11.99 -30.55 5.67
CA ARG A 363 11.78 -31.87 5.03
C ARG A 363 11.97 -33.02 6.02
N SER A 364 12.98 -32.95 6.88
CA SER A 364 13.19 -33.88 7.99
C SER A 364 11.98 -33.91 8.92
N THR A 365 11.50 -32.75 9.35
CA THR A 365 10.33 -32.63 10.23
C THR A 365 9.09 -33.25 9.59
N ALA A 366 8.80 -32.95 8.33
CA ALA A 366 7.67 -33.51 7.59
C ALA A 366 7.75 -35.05 7.46
N LEU A 367 8.94 -35.59 7.19
CA LEU A 367 9.17 -37.03 7.11
C LEU A 367 8.94 -37.73 8.46
N HIS A 368 9.48 -37.20 9.56
CA HIS A 368 9.27 -37.77 10.90
C HIS A 368 7.79 -37.72 11.31
N LEU A 369 7.08 -36.62 11.02
CA LEU A 369 5.63 -36.53 11.25
C LEU A 369 4.88 -37.61 10.45
N ALA A 370 5.25 -37.86 9.19
CA ALA A 370 4.67 -38.92 8.38
C ALA A 370 5.00 -40.34 8.87
N MET A 371 6.23 -40.57 9.36
CA MET A 371 6.68 -41.86 9.87
C MET A 371 5.89 -42.31 11.11
N TYR A 372 5.59 -41.40 12.04
CA TYR A 372 4.88 -41.73 13.28
C TYR A 372 3.36 -41.50 13.22
N ALA A 373 2.85 -40.84 12.18
CA ALA A 373 1.41 -40.67 11.93
C ALA A 373 0.59 -42.00 12.00
N PRO A 374 1.04 -43.15 11.44
CA PRO A 374 0.33 -44.42 11.57
C PRO A 374 0.14 -44.91 13.00
N VAL A 375 1.02 -44.54 13.95
CA VAL A 375 0.85 -44.89 15.38
C VAL A 375 -0.45 -44.30 15.93
N GLY A 376 -0.81 -43.09 15.53
CA GLY A 376 -2.08 -42.45 15.90
C GLY A 376 -3.30 -43.18 15.32
N LEU A 377 -3.22 -43.61 14.07
CA LEU A 377 -4.28 -44.40 13.42
C LEU A 377 -4.46 -45.76 14.10
N MET A 378 -3.36 -46.45 14.44
CA MET A 378 -3.38 -47.73 15.16
C MET A 378 -3.94 -47.58 16.58
N ALA A 379 -3.54 -46.53 17.30
CA ALA A 379 -4.09 -46.19 18.62
C ALA A 379 -5.61 -45.92 18.56
N TRP A 380 -6.08 -45.23 17.52
CA TRP A 380 -7.51 -45.02 17.27
C TRP A 380 -8.23 -46.33 16.92
N LEU A 381 -7.70 -47.16 16.02
CA LEU A 381 -8.27 -48.47 15.67
C LEU A 381 -8.42 -49.39 16.90
N TRP A 382 -7.44 -49.36 17.81
CA TRP A 382 -7.48 -50.08 19.09
C TRP A 382 -8.56 -49.57 20.04
N HIS A 383 -8.96 -48.30 19.93
CA HIS A 383 -9.91 -47.62 20.82
C HIS A 383 -11.35 -47.54 20.26
N VAL A 384 -11.51 -47.60 18.93
CA VAL A 384 -12.78 -47.41 18.17
C VAL A 384 -13.94 -48.32 18.59
N GLY A 385 -13.65 -49.46 19.22
CA GLY A 385 -14.63 -50.41 19.77
C GLY A 385 -14.66 -50.51 21.30
N ARG A 386 -14.07 -49.56 22.05
CA ARG A 386 -13.99 -49.61 23.52
C ARG A 386 -14.64 -48.39 24.20
N PRO A 387 -15.35 -48.56 25.33
CA PRO A 387 -15.80 -47.45 26.15
C PRO A 387 -14.59 -46.83 26.88
N GLY A 388 -14.11 -45.67 26.40
CA GLY A 388 -13.03 -44.93 27.04
C GLY A 388 -12.97 -43.47 26.57
N GLY A 389 -12.68 -42.56 27.50
CA GLY A 389 -12.63 -41.12 27.22
C GLY A 389 -11.54 -40.72 26.24
N GLN A 390 -11.77 -39.64 25.48
CA GLN A 390 -10.85 -39.12 24.46
C GLN A 390 -9.45 -38.81 25.02
N ALA A 391 -9.35 -38.32 26.26
CA ALA A 391 -8.07 -38.07 26.92
C ALA A 391 -7.19 -39.34 27.03
N ARG A 392 -7.79 -40.52 27.21
CA ARG A 392 -7.05 -41.79 27.26
C ARG A 392 -6.53 -42.20 25.88
N LEU A 393 -7.30 -41.98 24.82
CA LEU A 393 -6.84 -42.17 23.44
C LEU A 393 -5.68 -41.23 23.11
N TYR A 394 -5.80 -39.94 23.44
CA TYR A 394 -4.79 -38.94 23.14
C TYR A 394 -3.49 -39.18 23.91
N GLY A 395 -3.58 -39.54 25.20
CA GLY A 395 -2.43 -39.94 26.02
C GLY A 395 -1.77 -41.23 25.52
N LEU A 396 -2.55 -42.26 25.18
CA LEU A 396 -2.04 -43.49 24.60
C LEU A 396 -1.30 -43.23 23.29
N ALA A 397 -1.91 -42.48 22.36
CA ALA A 397 -1.31 -42.18 21.06
C ALA A 397 0.00 -41.40 21.20
N ALA A 398 0.01 -40.34 22.02
CA ALA A 398 1.22 -39.56 22.27
C ALA A 398 2.34 -40.41 22.91
N ALA A 399 2.02 -41.21 23.94
CA ALA A 399 2.98 -42.06 24.62
C ALA A 399 3.51 -43.19 23.71
N SER A 400 2.65 -43.82 22.91
CA SER A 400 3.07 -44.82 21.92
C SER A 400 3.92 -44.20 20.80
N GLY A 401 3.63 -42.96 20.36
CA GLY A 401 4.45 -42.22 19.40
C GLY A 401 5.84 -41.89 19.97
N ALA A 402 5.89 -41.37 21.20
CA ALA A 402 7.15 -41.09 21.90
C ALA A 402 7.97 -42.37 22.13
N LEU A 403 7.34 -43.47 22.55
CA LEU A 403 8.00 -44.76 22.78
C LEU A 403 8.51 -45.38 21.47
N ALA A 404 7.71 -45.36 20.40
CA ALA A 404 8.14 -45.83 19.09
C ALA A 404 9.35 -45.02 18.59
N ALA A 405 9.33 -43.70 18.74
CA ALA A 405 10.47 -42.85 18.41
C ALA A 405 11.69 -43.16 19.29
N LEU A 406 11.54 -43.24 20.61
CA LEU A 406 12.62 -43.58 21.54
C LEU A 406 13.29 -44.92 21.20
N LEU A 407 12.52 -45.95 20.84
CA LEU A 407 13.07 -47.25 20.42
C LEU A 407 13.87 -47.17 19.11
N MET A 408 13.40 -46.39 18.14
CA MET A 408 14.13 -46.17 16.88
C MET A 408 15.38 -45.30 17.10
N GLU A 409 15.30 -44.24 17.90
CA GLU A 409 16.46 -43.38 18.20
C GLU A 409 17.52 -44.11 19.03
N ALA A 410 17.13 -44.90 20.03
CA ALA A 410 18.06 -45.74 20.78
C ALA A 410 18.70 -46.82 19.90
N GLY A 411 17.96 -47.38 18.93
CA GLY A 411 18.47 -48.34 17.95
C GLY A 411 19.59 -47.79 17.07
N LYS A 412 19.61 -46.48 16.79
CA LYS A 412 20.66 -45.82 15.99
C LYS A 412 22.05 -45.84 16.65
N LEU A 413 22.15 -46.06 17.98
CA LEU A 413 23.43 -46.24 18.68
C LEU A 413 24.18 -47.53 18.27
N PHE A 414 23.50 -48.44 17.56
CA PHE A 414 24.04 -49.72 17.10
C PHE A 414 24.11 -49.83 15.58
N VAL A 415 23.87 -48.74 14.85
CA VAL A 415 23.90 -48.70 13.37
C VAL A 415 25.07 -47.84 12.94
N ALA A 416 25.94 -48.37 12.07
CA ALA A 416 27.07 -47.61 11.56
C ALA A 416 26.59 -46.29 10.91
N ASP A 417 27.29 -45.21 11.25
CA ASP A 417 27.10 -43.85 10.72
C ASP A 417 25.71 -43.22 10.93
N ALA A 418 24.85 -43.85 11.75
CA ALA A 418 23.60 -43.25 12.22
C ALA A 418 23.82 -42.39 13.47
N ARG A 419 22.98 -41.36 13.67
CA ARG A 419 22.95 -40.57 14.91
C ARG A 419 21.51 -40.46 15.46
N PRO A 420 21.30 -40.72 16.76
CA PRO A 420 20.05 -40.40 17.44
C PRO A 420 19.68 -38.91 17.37
N ASP A 421 18.40 -38.59 17.15
CA ASP A 421 17.84 -37.23 17.19
C ASP A 421 16.70 -37.12 18.23
N PRO A 422 16.89 -36.38 19.34
CA PRO A 422 15.85 -36.13 20.33
C PRO A 422 14.57 -35.48 19.78
N ALA A 423 14.65 -34.75 18.66
CA ALA A 423 13.47 -34.13 18.03
C ALA A 423 12.41 -35.17 17.63
N SER A 424 12.83 -36.38 17.25
CA SER A 424 11.93 -37.49 16.88
C SER A 424 10.94 -37.87 17.98
N LEU A 425 11.28 -37.72 19.26
CA LEU A 425 10.37 -38.04 20.35
C LEU A 425 9.21 -37.03 20.39
N VAL A 426 9.51 -35.74 20.22
CA VAL A 426 8.52 -34.65 20.19
C VAL A 426 7.64 -34.77 18.95
N LEU A 427 8.26 -34.95 17.77
CA LEU A 427 7.56 -35.09 16.50
C LEU A 427 6.72 -36.39 16.46
N GLY A 428 7.23 -37.50 17.00
CA GLY A 428 6.54 -38.78 17.06
C GLY A 428 5.31 -38.74 17.96
N ALA A 429 5.44 -38.15 19.15
CA ALA A 429 4.31 -37.92 20.05
C ALA A 429 3.24 -37.02 19.41
N LEU A 430 3.66 -35.90 18.79
CA LEU A 430 2.75 -34.93 18.18
C LEU A 430 2.02 -35.51 16.95
N ALA A 431 2.72 -36.26 16.08
CA ALA A 431 2.12 -36.91 14.93
C ALA A 431 1.08 -37.96 15.32
N ALA A 432 1.43 -38.85 16.25
CA ALA A 432 0.54 -39.89 16.73
C ALA A 432 -0.70 -39.28 17.43
N TRP A 433 -0.52 -38.25 18.26
CA TRP A 433 -1.61 -37.49 18.85
C TRP A 433 -2.51 -36.84 17.79
N ALA A 434 -1.95 -36.12 16.83
CA ALA A 434 -2.70 -35.36 15.83
C ALA A 434 -3.56 -36.27 14.94
N VAL A 435 -3.02 -37.42 14.52
CA VAL A 435 -3.78 -38.40 13.73
C VAL A 435 -4.85 -39.08 14.57
N ALA A 436 -4.56 -39.47 15.80
CA ALA A 436 -5.58 -40.04 16.70
C ALA A 436 -6.74 -39.05 16.96
N ALA A 437 -6.43 -37.76 17.12
CA ALA A 437 -7.41 -36.68 17.26
C ALA A 437 -8.23 -36.46 15.97
N ALA A 438 -7.58 -36.42 14.81
CA ALA A 438 -8.26 -36.29 13.52
C ALA A 438 -9.21 -37.48 13.25
N CYS A 439 -8.76 -38.71 13.49
CA CYS A 439 -9.59 -39.91 13.34
C CYS A 439 -10.76 -39.93 14.34
N ALA A 440 -10.53 -39.57 15.61
CA ALA A 440 -11.59 -39.44 16.63
C ALA A 440 -12.65 -38.40 16.24
N TRP A 441 -12.21 -37.25 15.71
CA TRP A 441 -13.08 -36.20 15.19
C TRP A 441 -13.87 -36.66 13.96
N LEU A 442 -13.26 -37.38 13.01
CA LEU A 442 -13.96 -37.99 11.88
C LEU A 442 -15.03 -39.00 12.34
N THR A 443 -14.78 -39.74 13.42
CA THR A 443 -15.79 -40.63 14.02
C THR A 443 -16.99 -39.87 14.59
N ALA A 444 -16.75 -38.78 15.32
CA ALA A 444 -17.80 -37.93 15.88
C ALA A 444 -18.58 -37.14 14.82
N THR A 445 -17.92 -36.67 13.76
CA THR A 445 -18.57 -35.92 12.67
C THR A 445 -19.42 -36.80 11.74
N SER A 446 -19.08 -38.09 11.62
CA SER A 446 -19.81 -39.06 10.77
C SER A 446 -21.08 -39.63 11.40
N SER A 447 -21.31 -39.37 12.69
CA SER A 447 -22.44 -39.85 13.52
C SER A 447 -23.42 -38.75 13.94
N SER A 448 -23.14 -37.48 13.64
CA SER A 448 -23.95 -36.32 14.03
C SER A 448 -25.09 -36.05 13.02
N ARG A 449 -26.35 -36.03 13.49
CA ARG A 449 -27.52 -35.64 12.67
C ARG A 449 -27.45 -34.15 12.28
N PRO A 450 -27.87 -33.74 11.06
CA PRO A 450 -27.82 -32.34 10.65
C PRO A 450 -28.81 -31.48 11.45
N VAL A 451 -28.31 -30.46 12.15
CA VAL A 451 -29.15 -29.45 12.81
C VAL A 451 -29.56 -28.39 11.78
N ALA A 452 -30.86 -28.11 11.69
CA ALA A 452 -31.42 -27.09 10.81
C ALA A 452 -30.96 -25.67 11.22
N PRO A 453 -30.57 -24.80 10.29
CA PRO A 453 -30.19 -23.42 10.62
C PRO A 453 -31.43 -22.60 11.00
N ALA A 454 -31.37 -21.91 12.15
CA ALA A 454 -32.44 -21.04 12.62
C ALA A 454 -32.64 -19.83 11.67
N ALA A 455 -33.90 -19.47 11.42
CA ALA A 455 -34.26 -18.36 10.54
C ALA A 455 -33.93 -16.99 11.15
N ALA A 456 -33.55 -16.02 10.30
CA ALA A 456 -33.31 -14.64 10.70
C ALA A 456 -34.61 -13.79 10.61
N PRO A 457 -34.88 -12.88 11.55
CA PRO A 457 -36.11 -12.09 11.58
C PRO A 457 -36.11 -10.87 10.64
N SER A 458 -37.29 -10.54 10.12
CA SER A 458 -37.55 -9.44 9.17
C SER A 458 -37.64 -8.06 9.85
N PRO A 459 -37.21 -6.96 9.19
CA PRO A 459 -37.42 -5.59 9.67
C PRO A 459 -38.73 -4.97 9.17
N SER A 460 -39.35 -4.10 9.98
CA SER A 460 -40.68 -3.51 9.73
C SER A 460 -40.67 -2.01 9.38
N GLY A 461 -41.68 -1.61 8.59
CA GLY A 461 -42.40 -0.30 8.56
C GLY A 461 -41.64 1.04 8.60
N PRO A 462 -41.76 1.92 7.58
CA PRO A 462 -41.35 3.32 7.66
C PRO A 462 -42.49 4.28 8.08
N SER A 463 -42.23 5.20 9.02
CA SER A 463 -43.07 6.40 9.23
C SER A 463 -42.52 7.63 8.47
N ALA A 464 -43.39 8.60 8.20
CA ALA A 464 -43.14 9.71 7.26
C ALA A 464 -42.77 11.05 7.94
N SER A 465 -42.06 11.93 7.23
CA SER A 465 -41.98 13.40 7.50
C SER A 465 -41.30 14.20 6.35
N PRO A 466 -41.57 15.51 6.18
CA PRO A 466 -41.78 16.12 4.86
C PRO A 466 -40.69 17.10 4.33
N ARG A 467 -40.57 17.21 2.98
CA ARG A 467 -39.65 18.14 2.25
C ARG A 467 -39.88 19.56 2.76
N HIS A 468 -38.80 20.22 3.14
CA HIS A 468 -38.76 21.68 3.19
C HIS A 468 -37.63 22.19 2.31
N VAL A 469 -38.00 23.04 1.36
CA VAL A 469 -37.11 23.86 0.54
C VAL A 469 -36.50 24.94 1.43
N LEU A 470 -35.24 25.30 1.20
CA LEU A 470 -34.54 26.37 1.93
C LEU A 470 -34.33 27.55 0.99
N THR A 471 -34.91 28.70 1.33
CA THR A 471 -34.69 30.00 0.67
C THR A 471 -34.37 31.04 1.73
N GLY A 472 -33.27 31.79 1.54
CA GLY A 472 -32.79 32.79 2.50
C GLY A 472 -31.28 33.02 2.38
N GLU A 473 -30.88 33.90 1.46
CA GLU A 473 -29.49 34.30 1.21
C GLU A 473 -29.11 35.51 2.08
N SER A 474 -27.80 35.77 2.24
CA SER A 474 -27.27 36.84 3.10
C SER A 474 -26.60 37.95 2.28
N PRO A 475 -27.01 39.23 2.41
CA PRO A 475 -26.53 40.30 1.54
C PRO A 475 -25.03 40.59 1.70
N TRP A 476 -24.47 40.49 2.91
CA TRP A 476 -23.03 40.67 3.14
C TRP A 476 -22.18 39.60 2.44
N HIS A 477 -22.67 38.35 2.37
CA HIS A 477 -21.97 37.28 1.67
C HIS A 477 -22.09 37.44 0.15
N GLN A 478 -23.23 37.93 -0.37
CA GLN A 478 -23.38 38.28 -1.78
C GLN A 478 -22.42 39.43 -2.19
N ALA A 479 -22.30 40.48 -1.38
CA ALA A 479 -21.37 41.59 -1.65
C ALA A 479 -19.90 41.13 -1.69
N LEU A 480 -19.47 40.31 -0.71
CA LEU A 480 -18.13 39.73 -0.71
C LEU A 480 -17.93 38.76 -1.89
N GLY A 481 -18.96 37.99 -2.25
CA GLY A 481 -18.96 37.11 -3.42
C GLY A 481 -18.78 37.88 -4.73
N ALA A 482 -19.48 39.00 -4.91
CA ALA A 482 -19.30 39.90 -6.05
C ALA A 482 -17.87 40.44 -6.12
N LEU A 483 -17.31 40.90 -4.99
CA LEU A 483 -15.94 41.39 -4.93
C LEU A 483 -14.93 40.30 -5.34
N CYS A 484 -15.06 39.07 -4.83
CA CYS A 484 -14.24 37.94 -5.25
C CYS A 484 -14.37 37.64 -6.74
N GLY A 485 -15.58 37.68 -7.30
CA GLY A 485 -15.83 37.44 -8.72
C GLY A 485 -15.21 38.51 -9.62
N VAL A 486 -15.40 39.79 -9.29
CA VAL A 486 -14.79 40.92 -10.01
C VAL A 486 -13.26 40.86 -9.92
N LEU A 487 -12.70 40.61 -8.74
CA LEU A 487 -11.26 40.46 -8.55
C LEU A 487 -10.68 39.33 -9.41
N ALA A 488 -11.34 38.17 -9.46
CA ALA A 488 -10.91 37.05 -10.30
C ALA A 488 -10.90 37.42 -11.80
N LEU A 489 -11.90 38.18 -12.27
CA LEU A 489 -11.97 38.64 -13.66
C LEU A 489 -10.93 39.72 -13.99
N VAL A 490 -10.69 40.68 -13.11
CA VAL A 490 -9.64 41.71 -13.28
C VAL A 490 -8.24 41.07 -13.31
N LEU A 491 -7.99 40.07 -12.47
CA LEU A 491 -6.76 39.28 -12.50
C LEU A 491 -6.62 38.45 -13.78
N ALA A 492 -7.71 37.87 -14.30
CA ALA A 492 -7.69 37.12 -15.57
C ALA A 492 -7.44 38.03 -16.80
N LEU A 493 -8.05 39.22 -16.83
CA LEU A 493 -7.84 40.21 -17.91
C LEU A 493 -6.40 40.74 -17.95
N SER A 494 -5.77 40.89 -16.78
CA SER A 494 -4.37 41.31 -16.64
C SER A 494 -3.34 40.16 -16.72
N TRP A 495 -3.77 38.94 -17.03
CA TRP A 495 -2.90 37.76 -16.95
C TRP A 495 -1.78 37.76 -18.00
N PRO A 496 -0.55 37.27 -17.70
CA PRO A 496 0.57 37.46 -18.61
C PRO A 496 0.50 36.73 -19.96
N VAL A 497 -0.20 35.59 -20.01
CA VAL A 497 -0.26 34.69 -21.17
C VAL A 497 -1.69 34.23 -21.38
N ALA A 498 -2.17 34.26 -22.63
CA ALA A 498 -3.52 33.81 -23.00
C ALA A 498 -4.68 34.44 -22.17
N ALA A 499 -4.54 35.70 -21.77
CA ALA A 499 -5.51 36.42 -20.92
C ALA A 499 -6.96 36.34 -21.43
N TRP A 500 -7.17 36.46 -22.74
CA TRP A 500 -8.49 36.34 -23.37
C TRP A 500 -9.11 34.96 -23.17
N ALA A 501 -8.32 33.89 -23.34
CA ALA A 501 -8.78 32.51 -23.20
C ALA A 501 -9.02 32.14 -21.73
N LEU A 502 -8.14 32.60 -20.83
CA LEU A 502 -8.30 32.44 -19.39
C LEU A 502 -9.55 33.18 -18.89
N THR A 503 -9.77 34.42 -19.34
CA THR A 503 -10.96 35.22 -18.98
C THR A 503 -12.23 34.58 -19.53
N ALA A 504 -12.26 34.18 -20.81
CA ALA A 504 -13.40 33.50 -21.40
C ALA A 504 -13.73 32.18 -20.68
N GLY A 505 -12.71 31.38 -20.36
CA GLY A 505 -12.84 30.16 -19.58
C GLY A 505 -13.35 30.41 -18.15
N LEU A 506 -12.90 31.48 -17.50
CA LEU A 506 -13.33 31.85 -16.15
C LEU A 506 -14.77 32.39 -16.13
N VAL A 507 -15.17 33.18 -17.12
CA VAL A 507 -16.57 33.63 -17.32
C VAL A 507 -17.49 32.43 -17.58
N ALA A 508 -17.11 31.53 -18.48
CA ALA A 508 -17.85 30.30 -18.74
C ALA A 508 -17.95 29.42 -17.48
N TYR A 509 -16.88 29.33 -16.69
CA TYR A 509 -16.88 28.60 -15.43
C TYR A 509 -17.79 29.23 -14.37
N LEU A 510 -17.77 30.56 -14.21
CA LEU A 510 -18.69 31.28 -13.33
C LEU A 510 -20.15 31.08 -13.74
N ALA A 511 -20.46 31.15 -15.04
CA ALA A 511 -21.81 30.87 -15.56
C ALA A 511 -22.23 29.42 -15.28
N LEU A 512 -21.35 28.45 -15.48
CA LEU A 512 -21.59 27.03 -15.17
C LEU A 512 -21.79 26.78 -13.68
N LEU A 513 -21.01 27.42 -12.80
CA LEU A 513 -21.19 27.33 -11.34
C LEU A 513 -22.50 27.97 -10.89
N HIS A 514 -22.89 29.11 -11.48
CA HIS A 514 -24.16 29.75 -11.21
C HIS A 514 -25.34 28.88 -11.69
N TRP A 515 -25.21 28.20 -12.82
CA TRP A 515 -26.24 27.25 -13.28
C TRP A 515 -26.29 25.98 -12.41
N ARG A 516 -25.13 25.36 -12.13
CA ARG A 516 -24.98 24.06 -11.45
C ARG A 516 -23.68 24.05 -10.61
N PRO A 517 -23.71 24.43 -9.31
CA PRO A 517 -22.50 24.58 -8.50
C PRO A 517 -21.70 23.28 -8.35
N GLN A 518 -22.33 22.12 -8.48
CA GLN A 518 -21.68 20.81 -8.46
C GLN A 518 -20.66 20.58 -9.58
N ILE A 519 -20.71 21.38 -10.66
CA ILE A 519 -19.67 21.36 -11.71
C ILE A 519 -18.29 21.74 -11.12
N GLY A 520 -18.22 22.55 -10.07
CA GLY A 520 -16.95 22.89 -9.42
C GLY A 520 -16.22 21.69 -8.82
N LEU A 521 -16.97 20.70 -8.28
CA LEU A 521 -16.39 19.45 -7.78
C LEU A 521 -15.86 18.54 -8.90
N LEU A 522 -16.31 18.73 -10.15
CA LEU A 522 -15.78 18.02 -11.32
C LEU A 522 -14.55 18.73 -11.91
N ILE A 523 -14.65 20.06 -12.07
CA ILE A 523 -13.65 20.87 -12.79
C ILE A 523 -12.40 21.13 -11.94
N ILE A 524 -12.52 21.48 -10.65
CA ILE A 524 -11.33 21.81 -9.84
C ILE A 524 -10.33 20.62 -9.76
N PRO A 525 -10.74 19.37 -9.48
CA PRO A 525 -9.81 18.23 -9.50
C PRO A 525 -9.19 17.93 -10.87
N LEU A 526 -9.88 18.27 -11.96
CA LEU A 526 -9.36 18.17 -13.33
C LEU A 526 -8.32 19.27 -13.63
N LEU A 527 -8.53 20.50 -13.13
CA LEU A 527 -7.59 21.62 -13.33
C LEU A 527 -6.31 21.50 -12.52
N ILE A 528 -6.35 20.86 -11.34
CA ILE A 528 -5.19 20.65 -10.45
C ILE A 528 -3.94 20.15 -11.20
N PRO A 529 -4.00 19.06 -12.00
CA PRO A 529 -2.85 18.55 -12.77
C PRO A 529 -2.75 19.05 -14.22
N THR A 530 -3.71 19.84 -14.74
CA THR A 530 -3.76 20.22 -16.17
C THR A 530 -3.50 21.71 -16.44
N LEU A 531 -3.80 22.59 -15.48
CA LEU A 531 -3.74 24.04 -15.69
C LEU A 531 -2.63 24.68 -14.86
N ASP A 532 -1.44 24.76 -15.44
CA ASP A 532 -0.27 25.41 -14.84
C ASP A 532 0.61 26.09 -15.91
N LEU A 533 0.53 27.41 -16.02
CA LEU A 533 1.33 28.18 -16.99
C LEU A 533 2.49 28.94 -16.32
N THR A 534 2.85 28.59 -15.08
CA THR A 534 3.94 29.23 -14.31
C THR A 534 5.24 29.41 -15.10
N LEU A 535 5.66 28.40 -15.88
CA LEU A 535 6.88 28.44 -16.71
C LEU A 535 6.79 29.40 -17.91
N TYR A 536 5.60 29.87 -18.27
CA TYR A 536 5.36 30.85 -19.34
C TYR A 536 5.05 32.25 -18.79
N THR A 537 4.56 32.36 -17.56
CA THR A 537 4.16 33.63 -16.92
C THR A 537 5.22 34.20 -15.98
N GLY A 538 6.08 33.35 -15.40
CA GLY A 538 7.04 33.69 -14.34
C GLY A 538 6.42 33.82 -12.94
N ARG A 539 5.13 33.50 -12.76
CA ARG A 539 4.39 33.76 -11.49
C ARG A 539 4.41 32.56 -10.54
N LEU A 540 5.28 32.58 -9.52
CA LEU A 540 5.38 31.49 -8.53
C LEU A 540 4.26 31.46 -7.47
N PHE A 541 3.78 32.62 -7.02
CA PHE A 541 2.89 32.72 -5.85
C PHE A 541 1.40 32.68 -6.21
N LEU A 542 1.02 33.16 -7.41
CA LEU A 542 -0.34 33.19 -7.93
C LEU A 542 -0.40 32.50 -9.29
N SER A 543 -1.25 31.48 -9.40
CA SER A 543 -1.44 30.61 -10.56
C SER A 543 -2.86 30.72 -11.12
N GLU A 544 -3.09 30.17 -12.31
CA GLU A 544 -4.41 30.17 -12.94
C GLU A 544 -5.46 29.45 -12.08
N LEU A 545 -5.08 28.34 -11.42
CA LEU A 545 -5.96 27.57 -10.53
C LEU A 545 -6.51 28.41 -9.37
N ASP A 546 -5.74 29.38 -8.87
CA ASP A 546 -6.17 30.26 -7.78
C ASP A 546 -7.34 31.15 -8.22
N LEU A 547 -7.40 31.55 -9.51
CA LEU A 547 -8.53 32.31 -10.06
C LEU A 547 -9.80 31.46 -10.14
N PHE A 548 -9.69 30.19 -10.52
CA PHE A 548 -10.82 29.25 -10.50
C PHE A 548 -11.30 28.95 -9.07
N LEU A 549 -10.39 28.85 -8.10
CA LEU A 549 -10.74 28.73 -6.68
C LEU A 549 -11.41 30.02 -6.14
N LEU A 550 -10.94 31.21 -6.54
CA LEU A 550 -11.55 32.49 -6.18
C LEU A 550 -12.95 32.66 -6.80
N ALA A 551 -13.13 32.26 -8.06
CA ALA A 551 -14.43 32.18 -8.72
C ALA A 551 -15.37 31.14 -8.05
N THR A 552 -14.82 30.03 -7.56
CA THR A 552 -15.58 29.06 -6.75
C THR A 552 -16.04 29.70 -5.45
N LEU A 553 -15.14 30.40 -4.74
CA LEU A 553 -15.45 31.11 -3.49
C LEU A 553 -16.51 32.20 -3.71
N ALA A 554 -16.45 32.93 -4.82
CA ALA A 554 -17.45 33.93 -5.20
C ALA A 554 -18.87 33.34 -5.22
N VAL A 555 -19.06 32.18 -5.87
CA VAL A 555 -20.36 31.49 -5.93
C VAL A 555 -20.76 30.86 -4.60
N VAL A 556 -19.80 30.36 -3.81
CA VAL A 556 -20.04 29.83 -2.46
C VAL A 556 -20.56 30.92 -1.52
N LEU A 557 -19.97 32.11 -1.57
CA LEU A 557 -20.39 33.27 -0.78
C LEU A 557 -21.73 33.81 -1.27
N TRP A 558 -21.93 33.94 -2.59
CA TRP A 558 -23.20 34.37 -3.17
C TRP A 558 -24.38 33.50 -2.71
N ARG A 559 -24.17 32.18 -2.63
CA ARG A 559 -25.20 31.20 -2.23
C ARG A 559 -25.16 30.83 -0.75
N TRP A 560 -24.49 31.63 0.09
CA TRP A 560 -24.29 31.28 1.48
C TRP A 560 -25.60 31.41 2.28
N PRO A 561 -26.05 30.35 2.97
CA PRO A 561 -27.33 30.36 3.68
C PRO A 561 -27.26 31.27 4.91
N ALA A 562 -28.25 32.14 5.08
CA ALA A 562 -28.30 33.11 6.20
C ALA A 562 -28.29 32.46 7.59
N ARG A 563 -28.76 31.21 7.71
CA ARG A 563 -28.66 30.40 8.95
C ARG A 563 -28.09 29.01 8.64
N PRO A 564 -26.76 28.81 8.71
CA PRO A 564 -26.14 27.52 8.47
C PRO A 564 -26.61 26.46 9.50
N ARG A 565 -27.19 25.35 9.03
CA ARG A 565 -27.49 24.13 9.83
C ARG A 565 -26.20 23.43 10.31
N SER A 566 -26.34 22.27 10.94
CA SER A 566 -25.27 21.42 11.51
C SER A 566 -23.96 21.32 10.69
N SER A 567 -22.88 21.05 11.42
CA SER A 567 -21.53 20.81 10.87
C SER A 567 -21.53 19.68 9.86
N LEU A 568 -20.93 19.90 8.68
CA LEU A 568 -20.69 18.84 7.68
C LEU A 568 -19.69 17.79 8.18
N LEU A 569 -18.77 18.20 9.07
CA LEU A 569 -17.70 17.35 9.59
C LEU A 569 -18.06 16.79 10.97
N PRO A 570 -17.77 15.50 11.25
CA PRO A 570 -17.84 14.93 12.60
C PRO A 570 -16.93 15.68 13.59
N ARG A 571 -17.29 15.66 14.89
CA ARG A 571 -16.49 16.30 15.97
C ARG A 571 -15.02 15.85 15.98
N ALA A 572 -14.77 14.57 15.67
CA ALA A 572 -13.43 13.98 15.60
C ALA A 572 -12.52 14.54 14.48
N ILE A 573 -13.10 15.30 13.53
CA ILE A 573 -12.39 15.92 12.40
C ILE A 573 -12.43 17.45 12.51
N ARG A 574 -13.56 17.99 12.98
CA ARG A 574 -13.72 19.44 13.22
C ARG A 574 -12.69 19.99 14.19
N TRP A 575 -12.43 19.34 15.32
CA TRP A 575 -11.46 19.84 16.31
C TRP A 575 -10.02 19.89 15.79
N PRO A 576 -9.42 18.79 15.27
CA PRO A 576 -8.07 18.87 14.71
C PRO A 576 -7.98 19.78 13.48
N LEU A 577 -9.04 19.91 12.68
CA LEU A 577 -9.06 20.91 11.59
C LEU A 577 -9.00 22.35 12.12
N ILE A 578 -9.76 22.69 13.17
CA ILE A 578 -9.71 24.02 13.79
C ILE A 578 -8.32 24.29 14.38
N LEU A 579 -7.70 23.31 15.05
CA LEU A 579 -6.35 23.45 15.59
C LEU A 579 -5.31 23.62 14.48
N LEU A 580 -5.41 22.85 13.39
CA LEU A 580 -4.52 22.99 12.23
C LEU A 580 -4.70 24.34 11.54
N MET A 581 -5.93 24.84 11.40
CA MET A 581 -6.20 26.19 10.89
C MET A 581 -5.63 27.28 11.80
N ALA A 582 -5.81 27.18 13.11
CA ALA A 582 -5.27 28.13 14.07
C ALA A 582 -3.73 28.14 14.03
N SER A 583 -3.10 26.97 14.01
CA SER A 583 -1.65 26.82 13.88
C SER A 583 -1.13 27.35 12.53
N THR A 584 -1.83 27.08 11.43
CA THR A 584 -1.52 27.65 10.10
C THR A 584 -1.62 29.18 10.09
N VAL A 585 -2.61 29.77 10.77
CA VAL A 585 -2.76 31.24 10.89
C VAL A 585 -1.66 31.84 11.76
N ILE A 586 -1.34 31.23 12.91
CA ILE A 586 -0.24 31.67 13.79
C ILE A 586 1.09 31.63 13.02
N SER A 587 1.39 30.51 12.36
CA SER A 587 2.58 30.29 11.55
C SER A 587 2.67 31.25 10.34
N LEU A 588 1.54 31.57 9.69
CA LEU A 588 1.47 32.60 8.64
C LEU A 588 1.76 34.00 9.20
N VAL A 589 1.20 34.35 10.37
CA VAL A 589 1.46 35.63 11.03
C VAL A 589 2.93 35.76 11.45
N ILE A 590 3.54 34.70 11.99
CA ILE A 590 4.98 34.67 12.31
C ILE A 590 5.82 34.99 11.06
N ALA A 591 5.59 34.28 9.96
CA ALA A 591 6.35 34.48 8.71
C ALA A 591 6.18 35.89 8.10
N LEU A 592 5.00 36.49 8.24
CA LEU A 592 4.73 37.85 7.75
C LEU A 592 5.28 38.94 8.69
N LEU A 593 5.37 38.69 10.00
CA LEU A 593 5.97 39.61 10.97
C LEU A 593 7.51 39.55 10.99
N SER A 594 8.12 38.42 10.65
CA SER A 594 9.57 38.28 10.51
C SER A 594 10.13 38.91 9.23
N SER A 595 9.26 39.31 8.30
CA SER A 595 9.62 39.89 7.02
C SER A 595 10.06 41.35 7.14
N THR A 596 11.17 41.72 6.52
CA THR A 596 11.43 43.12 6.13
C THR A 596 10.56 43.51 4.92
N ALA A 597 10.70 44.73 4.41
CA ALA A 597 9.81 45.30 3.39
C ALA A 597 9.63 44.40 2.14
N ILE A 598 8.40 44.33 1.61
CA ILE A 598 8.05 43.49 0.47
C ILE A 598 8.66 44.08 -0.82
N ASP A 599 9.76 43.49 -1.28
CA ASP A 599 10.39 43.82 -2.56
C ASP A 599 9.88 42.91 -3.68
N LEU A 600 9.05 43.47 -4.57
CA LEU A 600 8.51 42.74 -5.72
C LEU A 600 9.60 42.29 -6.71
N GLY A 601 10.78 42.92 -6.69
CA GLY A 601 11.96 42.52 -7.47
C GLY A 601 12.50 41.14 -7.10
N GLN A 602 12.30 40.72 -5.84
CA GLN A 602 12.73 39.43 -5.29
C GLN A 602 11.59 38.39 -5.27
N ALA A 603 10.40 38.72 -5.76
CA ALA A 603 9.21 37.84 -5.75
C ALA A 603 9.24 36.69 -6.79
N TYR A 604 10.44 36.20 -7.12
CA TYR A 604 10.71 35.20 -8.16
C TYR A 604 11.50 33.97 -7.65
N HIS A 605 11.71 33.85 -6.33
CA HIS A 605 12.26 32.66 -5.66
C HIS A 605 11.51 32.33 -4.35
N TYR A 606 11.57 31.09 -3.88
CA TYR A 606 10.79 30.62 -2.73
C TYR A 606 11.26 31.11 -1.35
N ALA A 607 12.44 31.73 -1.27
CA ALA A 607 12.91 32.38 -0.05
C ALA A 607 12.19 33.73 0.23
N HIS A 608 11.43 34.26 -0.73
CA HIS A 608 10.68 35.50 -0.56
C HIS A 608 9.45 35.31 0.38
N PRO A 609 9.11 36.28 1.26
CA PRO A 609 8.01 36.19 2.23
C PRO A 609 6.63 35.77 1.68
N LEU A 610 6.33 36.05 0.41
CA LEU A 610 5.10 35.59 -0.27
C LEU A 610 5.02 34.06 -0.43
N ASN A 611 6.07 33.31 -0.10
CA ASN A 611 6.00 31.85 0.00
C ASN A 611 5.04 31.39 1.13
N ALA A 612 4.91 32.16 2.22
CA ALA A 612 4.01 31.83 3.32
C ALA A 612 2.53 31.74 2.88
N PRO A 613 1.92 32.77 2.25
CA PRO A 613 0.57 32.64 1.71
C PRO A 613 0.46 31.62 0.56
N ARG A 614 1.55 31.38 -0.21
CA ARG A 614 1.58 30.31 -1.22
C ARG A 614 1.40 28.93 -0.60
N VAL A 615 2.01 28.64 0.55
CA VAL A 615 1.81 27.36 1.25
C VAL A 615 0.43 27.33 1.91
N ALA A 616 0.00 28.42 2.57
CA ALA A 616 -1.29 28.49 3.28
C ALA A 616 -2.50 28.19 2.37
N LYS A 617 -2.49 28.69 1.12
CA LYS A 617 -3.63 28.56 0.21
C LYS A 617 -3.99 27.11 -0.15
N GLY A 618 -3.06 26.16 0.03
CA GLY A 618 -3.34 24.73 -0.19
C GLY A 618 -4.42 24.18 0.74
N LEU A 619 -4.43 24.59 2.02
CA LEU A 619 -5.52 24.25 2.94
C LEU A 619 -6.79 25.06 2.64
N LEU A 620 -6.64 26.35 2.29
CA LEU A 620 -7.78 27.21 1.94
C LEU A 620 -8.56 26.69 0.73
N GLY A 621 -7.90 26.19 -0.31
CA GLY A 621 -8.55 25.59 -1.48
C GLY A 621 -9.47 24.42 -1.12
N ALA A 622 -9.04 23.56 -0.18
CA ALA A 622 -9.88 22.48 0.34
C ALA A 622 -11.07 22.99 1.17
N LEU A 623 -10.92 24.08 1.91
CA LEU A 623 -12.02 24.73 2.63
C LEU A 623 -13.03 25.39 1.66
N VAL A 624 -12.58 25.98 0.55
CA VAL A 624 -13.45 26.47 -0.53
C VAL A 624 -14.28 25.34 -1.12
N LEU A 625 -13.67 24.18 -1.40
CA LEU A 625 -14.41 23.01 -1.89
C LEU A 625 -15.40 22.44 -0.85
N LEU A 626 -15.07 22.49 0.45
CA LEU A 626 -15.99 22.12 1.53
C LEU A 626 -17.16 23.12 1.65
N GLY A 627 -16.90 24.42 1.41
CA GLY A 627 -17.93 25.45 1.26
C GLY A 627 -18.82 25.20 0.04
N LEU A 628 -18.24 24.78 -1.09
CA LEU A 628 -18.97 24.38 -2.29
C LEU A 628 -19.90 23.20 -2.01
N MET A 629 -19.41 22.16 -1.31
CA MET A 629 -20.24 21.03 -0.88
C MET A 629 -21.45 21.45 -0.03
N ARG A 630 -21.34 22.59 0.68
CA ARG A 630 -22.43 23.12 1.52
C ARG A 630 -23.55 23.79 0.74
N VAL A 631 -23.23 24.46 -0.37
CA VAL A 631 -24.20 25.21 -1.19
C VAL A 631 -24.78 24.39 -2.34
N ILE A 632 -24.24 23.20 -2.62
CA ILE A 632 -24.79 22.28 -3.63
C ILE A 632 -26.09 21.62 -3.09
N PRO A 633 -27.23 21.71 -3.82
CA PRO A 633 -28.51 21.14 -3.39
C PRO A 633 -28.64 19.64 -3.71
N LEU A 634 -27.61 18.85 -3.36
CA LEU A 634 -27.57 17.39 -3.52
C LEU A 634 -27.07 16.72 -2.23
N PRO A 635 -27.44 15.46 -1.93
CA PRO A 635 -26.89 14.70 -0.81
C PRO A 635 -25.36 14.61 -0.90
N GLN A 636 -24.62 14.81 0.20
CA GLN A 636 -23.15 14.92 0.20
C GLN A 636 -22.47 13.69 -0.43
N ARG A 637 -23.05 12.50 -0.24
CA ARG A 637 -22.60 11.26 -0.87
C ARG A 637 -22.74 11.30 -2.40
N GLU A 638 -23.85 11.81 -2.91
CA GLU A 638 -24.08 11.95 -4.35
C GLU A 638 -23.13 12.98 -4.97
N GLN A 639 -22.85 14.08 -4.25
CA GLN A 639 -21.87 15.08 -4.69
C GLN A 639 -20.48 14.46 -4.92
N VAL A 640 -20.02 13.63 -3.98
CA VAL A 640 -18.74 12.92 -4.15
C VAL A 640 -18.82 11.90 -5.30
N GLU A 641 -19.78 10.98 -5.25
CA GLU A 641 -19.86 9.84 -6.19
C GLU A 641 -20.14 10.25 -7.64
N ARG A 642 -20.86 11.37 -7.88
CA ARG A 642 -21.23 11.83 -9.23
C ARG A 642 -20.41 12.98 -9.78
N TRP A 643 -19.64 13.72 -8.96
CA TRP A 643 -18.90 14.91 -9.40
C TRP A 643 -17.43 14.89 -8.99
N LEU A 644 -17.13 14.66 -7.69
CA LEU A 644 -15.74 14.63 -7.22
C LEU A 644 -14.92 13.48 -7.82
N LEU A 645 -15.41 12.24 -7.68
CA LEU A 645 -14.69 11.07 -8.18
C LEU A 645 -14.45 11.09 -9.71
N PRO A 646 -15.45 11.42 -10.58
CA PRO A 646 -15.18 11.58 -12.01
C PRO A 646 -14.23 12.74 -12.33
N GLY A 647 -14.20 13.82 -11.52
CA GLY A 647 -13.26 14.92 -11.72
C GLY A 647 -11.82 14.46 -11.51
N VAL A 648 -11.59 13.69 -10.45
CA VAL A 648 -10.28 13.05 -10.16
C VAL A 648 -9.91 12.03 -11.24
N ALA A 649 -10.87 11.22 -11.72
CA ALA A 649 -10.63 10.25 -12.79
C ALA A 649 -10.32 10.91 -14.14
N ALA A 650 -10.99 12.02 -14.47
CA ALA A 650 -10.71 12.80 -15.67
C ALA A 650 -9.35 13.50 -15.57
N GLY A 651 -9.00 14.05 -14.41
CA GLY A 651 -7.66 14.58 -14.12
C GLY A 651 -6.58 13.53 -14.28
N LEU A 652 -6.78 12.33 -13.73
CA LEU A 652 -5.84 11.20 -13.88
C LEU A 652 -5.65 10.79 -15.34
N LEU A 653 -6.75 10.65 -16.09
CA LEU A 653 -6.68 10.33 -17.52
C LEU A 653 -5.91 11.42 -18.30
N ALA A 654 -6.16 12.69 -18.01
CA ALA A 654 -5.42 13.79 -18.61
C ALA A 654 -3.92 13.73 -18.26
N THR A 655 -3.56 13.50 -16.99
CA THR A 655 -2.16 13.32 -16.57
C THR A 655 -1.50 12.15 -17.30
N ILE A 656 -2.17 11.01 -17.45
CA ILE A 656 -1.64 9.86 -18.20
C ILE A 656 -1.36 10.24 -19.66
N LEU A 657 -2.29 10.94 -20.32
CA LEU A 657 -2.10 11.40 -21.71
C LEU A 657 -0.96 12.42 -21.84
N ILE A 658 -0.83 13.34 -20.88
CA ILE A 658 0.29 14.30 -20.82
C ILE A 658 1.62 13.56 -20.65
N VAL A 659 1.70 12.58 -19.75
CA VAL A 659 2.91 11.77 -19.51
C VAL A 659 3.28 10.93 -20.72
N ILE A 660 2.31 10.30 -21.40
CA ILE A 660 2.54 9.57 -22.65
C ILE A 660 3.10 10.51 -23.73
N ARG A 661 2.50 11.69 -23.91
CA ARG A 661 3.00 12.70 -24.84
C ARG A 661 4.41 13.17 -24.48
N GLU A 662 4.67 13.47 -23.21
CA GLU A 662 5.99 13.90 -22.71
C GLU A 662 7.04 12.81 -22.98
N ARG A 663 6.73 11.55 -22.69
CA ARG A 663 7.61 10.41 -22.96
C ARG A 663 7.88 10.24 -24.46
N ILE A 664 6.87 10.31 -25.34
CA ILE A 664 7.06 10.28 -26.80
C ILE A 664 7.90 11.48 -27.31
N THR A 665 7.74 12.64 -26.69
CA THR A 665 8.42 13.89 -27.09
C THR A 665 9.90 13.90 -26.66
N TYR A 666 10.20 13.41 -25.46
CA TYR A 666 11.52 13.57 -24.84
C TYR A 666 12.39 12.30 -24.96
N PRO A 667 12.35 11.29 -24.06
CA PRO A 667 13.20 10.09 -24.15
C PRO A 667 12.73 9.04 -25.18
N GLY A 668 11.43 8.94 -25.43
CA GLY A 668 10.78 7.80 -26.09
C GLY A 668 9.84 7.07 -25.13
N LEU A 669 8.78 6.44 -25.67
CA LEU A 669 7.77 5.78 -24.82
C LEU A 669 8.35 4.58 -24.05
N LEU A 670 9.16 3.75 -24.72
CA LEU A 670 9.73 2.51 -24.18
C LEU A 670 11.20 2.62 -23.76
N ASP A 671 11.82 3.80 -23.80
CA ASP A 671 13.19 4.03 -23.29
C ASP A 671 13.18 4.11 -21.75
N LEU A 672 13.49 2.99 -21.11
CA LEU A 672 13.50 2.83 -19.64
C LEU A 672 14.91 2.95 -19.02
N ASP A 673 15.94 3.14 -19.86
CA ASP A 673 17.32 3.36 -19.41
C ASP A 673 17.65 4.85 -19.26
N SER A 674 16.93 5.72 -19.96
CA SER A 674 17.08 7.16 -19.80
C SER A 674 16.86 7.61 -18.37
N ARG A 675 17.82 8.41 -17.88
CA ARG A 675 17.76 9.13 -16.59
C ARG A 675 16.68 10.22 -16.56
N TYR A 676 15.90 10.39 -17.62
CA TYR A 676 14.84 11.39 -17.73
C TYR A 676 13.67 11.08 -16.79
N ARG A 677 13.49 11.92 -15.77
CA ARG A 677 12.32 11.92 -14.91
C ARG A 677 11.21 12.79 -15.49
N ILE A 678 10.00 12.23 -15.61
CA ILE A 678 8.81 12.97 -16.05
C ILE A 678 8.41 14.09 -15.08
N SER A 679 7.67 15.06 -15.60
CA SER A 679 7.20 16.25 -14.87
C SER A 679 5.71 16.57 -15.07
N GLY A 680 5.12 16.16 -16.19
CA GLY A 680 3.76 16.54 -16.57
C GLY A 680 3.60 18.06 -16.67
N PHE A 681 2.44 18.58 -16.27
CA PHE A 681 2.23 20.02 -16.07
C PHE A 681 2.48 20.46 -14.61
N PHE A 682 3.20 19.69 -13.79
CA PHE A 682 3.59 20.12 -12.45
C PHE A 682 4.83 21.02 -12.53
N THR A 683 4.61 22.33 -12.65
CA THR A 683 5.70 23.28 -12.93
C THR A 683 6.66 23.48 -11.77
N ASP A 684 6.21 23.19 -10.54
CA ASP A 684 7.01 23.16 -9.31
C ASP A 684 8.18 22.16 -9.38
N MET A 685 8.15 21.23 -10.34
CA MET A 685 9.30 20.38 -10.70
C MET A 685 10.55 21.16 -11.20
N HIS A 686 10.50 22.48 -11.37
CA HIS A 686 11.69 23.30 -11.67
C HIS A 686 12.71 23.35 -10.51
N VAL A 687 12.27 23.09 -9.27
CA VAL A 687 13.12 22.79 -8.10
C VAL A 687 13.05 21.29 -7.72
N GLY A 688 12.61 20.43 -8.65
CA GLY A 688 12.24 19.04 -8.37
C GLY A 688 11.08 18.90 -7.37
N GLY A 689 10.94 17.71 -6.79
CA GLY A 689 9.94 17.41 -5.75
C GLY A 689 9.12 16.15 -6.06
N PRO A 690 8.07 15.85 -5.28
CA PRO A 690 7.26 14.63 -5.44
C PRO A 690 5.88 14.85 -6.10
N SER A 691 5.63 16.02 -6.70
CA SER A 691 4.26 16.49 -6.99
C SER A 691 3.49 15.57 -7.95
N ILE A 692 4.11 15.12 -9.03
CA ILE A 692 3.46 14.26 -10.02
C ILE A 692 3.17 12.85 -9.50
N GLU A 693 4.13 12.18 -8.84
CA GLU A 693 3.85 10.86 -8.24
C GLU A 693 2.81 10.95 -7.11
N THR A 694 2.83 12.01 -6.30
CA THR A 694 1.85 12.19 -5.22
C THR A 694 0.45 12.37 -5.79
N TYR A 695 0.29 13.12 -6.88
CA TYR A 695 -0.98 13.22 -7.59
C TYR A 695 -1.45 11.86 -8.11
N LEU A 696 -0.58 11.10 -8.78
CA LEU A 696 -0.92 9.79 -9.34
C LEU A 696 -1.33 8.78 -8.25
N VAL A 697 -0.60 8.74 -7.13
CA VAL A 697 -0.89 7.89 -5.97
C VAL A 697 -2.21 8.29 -5.27
N LEU A 698 -2.52 9.59 -5.16
CA LEU A 698 -3.82 10.07 -4.67
C LEU A 698 -4.97 9.67 -5.60
N ALA A 699 -4.79 9.92 -6.90
CA ALA A 699 -5.86 9.87 -7.87
C ALA A 699 -6.21 8.42 -8.29
N LEU A 700 -5.24 7.51 -8.39
CA LEU A 700 -5.47 6.15 -8.89
C LEU A 700 -6.53 5.37 -8.08
N PRO A 701 -6.43 5.21 -6.73
CA PRO A 701 -7.43 4.46 -5.99
C PRO A 701 -8.82 5.12 -6.02
N VAL A 702 -8.87 6.45 -6.10
CA VAL A 702 -10.11 7.24 -6.19
C VAL A 702 -10.77 7.10 -7.56
N ALA A 703 -9.99 7.09 -8.64
CA ALA A 703 -10.48 6.83 -10.00
C ALA A 703 -10.94 5.39 -10.18
N LEU A 704 -10.24 4.42 -9.58
CA LEU A 704 -10.67 3.02 -9.57
C LEU A 704 -12.02 2.86 -8.87
N THR A 705 -12.28 3.51 -7.72
CA THR A 705 -13.62 3.43 -7.10
C THR A 705 -14.71 4.04 -7.97
N TRP A 706 -14.45 5.15 -8.66
CA TRP A 706 -15.39 5.69 -9.63
C TRP A 706 -15.75 4.66 -10.70
N CYS A 707 -14.75 3.99 -11.30
CA CYS A 707 -14.99 2.94 -12.28
C CYS A 707 -15.94 1.85 -11.74
N LEU A 708 -15.80 1.44 -10.48
CA LEU A 708 -16.65 0.41 -9.86
C LEU A 708 -18.12 0.79 -9.73
N HIS A 709 -18.45 2.09 -9.64
CA HIS A 709 -19.83 2.56 -9.42
C HIS A 709 -20.76 2.34 -10.62
N ARG A 710 -20.24 2.30 -11.87
CA ARG A 710 -21.06 2.14 -13.08
C ARG A 710 -20.49 1.05 -13.99
N ARG A 711 -21.34 0.12 -14.47
CA ARG A 711 -20.88 -0.99 -15.34
C ARG A 711 -20.13 -0.52 -16.60
N LEU A 712 -20.53 0.60 -17.20
CA LEU A 712 -19.90 1.13 -18.42
C LEU A 712 -18.45 1.60 -18.20
N THR A 713 -18.14 2.14 -17.01
CA THR A 713 -16.79 2.65 -16.70
C THR A 713 -15.80 1.56 -16.29
N TRP A 714 -16.22 0.29 -16.26
CA TRP A 714 -15.36 -0.84 -15.90
C TRP A 714 -14.23 -1.06 -16.90
N ALA A 715 -14.48 -0.85 -18.19
CA ALA A 715 -13.47 -0.95 -19.24
C ALA A 715 -12.32 0.08 -19.10
N LEU A 716 -12.54 1.16 -18.34
CA LEU A 716 -11.51 2.18 -18.08
C LEU A 716 -10.59 1.80 -16.90
N ALA A 717 -10.99 0.89 -16.01
CA ALA A 717 -10.20 0.54 -14.84
C ALA A 717 -8.81 -0.07 -15.18
N PRO A 718 -8.68 -1.00 -16.15
CA PRO A 718 -7.37 -1.49 -16.58
C PRO A 718 -6.51 -0.39 -17.22
N LEU A 719 -7.11 0.44 -18.08
CA LEU A 719 -6.42 1.54 -18.76
C LEU A 719 -5.84 2.55 -17.75
N LEU A 720 -6.64 2.97 -16.77
CA LEU A 720 -6.21 3.88 -15.72
C LEU A 720 -5.16 3.23 -14.79
N ALA A 721 -5.29 1.94 -14.47
CA ALA A 721 -4.32 1.24 -13.63
C ALA A 721 -2.95 1.08 -14.33
N ILE A 722 -2.95 0.62 -15.58
CA ILE A 722 -1.72 0.46 -16.39
C ILE A 722 -1.09 1.83 -16.64
N GLY A 723 -1.87 2.81 -17.10
CA GLY A 723 -1.37 4.16 -17.40
C GLY A 723 -0.83 4.89 -16.17
N ALA A 724 -1.50 4.81 -15.02
CA ALA A 724 -1.03 5.41 -13.78
C ALA A 724 0.21 4.70 -13.22
N THR A 725 0.26 3.36 -13.27
CA THR A 725 1.43 2.62 -12.80
C THR A 725 2.64 2.87 -13.70
N TYR A 726 2.46 2.90 -15.03
CA TYR A 726 3.52 3.32 -15.96
C TYR A 726 3.98 4.74 -15.65
N ALA A 727 3.06 5.69 -15.47
CA ALA A 727 3.39 7.07 -15.15
C ALA A 727 4.18 7.17 -13.84
N ILE A 728 3.79 6.45 -12.78
CA ILE A 728 4.55 6.38 -11.52
C ILE A 728 5.93 5.75 -11.76
N ALA A 729 6.03 4.66 -12.51
CA ALA A 729 7.30 3.99 -12.80
C ALA A 729 8.31 4.92 -13.51
N VAL A 730 7.89 5.69 -14.52
CA VAL A 730 8.78 6.66 -15.21
C VAL A 730 9.05 7.94 -14.42
N THR A 731 8.53 8.09 -13.18
CA THR A 731 9.04 9.13 -12.26
C THR A 731 10.38 8.75 -11.63
N TYR A 732 10.76 7.47 -11.63
CA TYR A 732 11.93 6.95 -10.92
C TYR A 732 11.99 7.35 -9.43
N SER A 733 10.84 7.60 -8.81
CA SER A 733 10.71 8.09 -7.44
C SER A 733 10.39 6.96 -6.47
N ARG A 734 11.32 6.68 -5.56
CA ARG A 734 11.17 5.67 -4.49
C ARG A 734 9.98 5.98 -3.57
N GLY A 735 9.77 7.27 -3.26
CA GLY A 735 8.60 7.72 -2.51
C GLY A 735 7.30 7.42 -3.24
N GLY A 736 7.25 7.69 -4.55
CA GLY A 736 6.13 7.33 -5.43
C GLY A 736 5.85 5.83 -5.48
N TYR A 737 6.89 5.00 -5.56
CA TYR A 737 6.78 3.54 -5.57
C TYR A 737 6.20 3.01 -4.25
N LEU A 738 6.74 3.47 -3.11
CA LEU A 738 6.22 3.12 -1.79
C LEU A 738 4.75 3.58 -1.62
N GLY A 739 4.45 4.80 -2.05
CA GLY A 739 3.10 5.34 -2.04
C GLY A 739 2.11 4.50 -2.83
N LEU A 740 2.51 4.02 -4.02
CA LEU A 740 1.71 3.10 -4.83
C LEU A 740 1.49 1.76 -4.12
N VAL A 741 2.55 1.14 -3.57
CA VAL A 741 2.44 -0.14 -2.84
C VAL A 741 1.50 0.00 -1.65
N VAL A 742 1.67 1.03 -0.81
CA VAL A 742 0.79 1.28 0.35
C VAL A 742 -0.66 1.50 -0.09
N ALA A 743 -0.89 2.29 -1.15
CA ALA A 743 -2.23 2.52 -1.68
C ALA A 743 -2.89 1.22 -2.17
N LEU A 744 -2.18 0.41 -2.98
CA LEU A 744 -2.72 -0.83 -3.54
C LEU A 744 -2.92 -1.92 -2.49
N VAL A 745 -1.99 -2.09 -1.55
CA VAL A 745 -2.11 -3.05 -0.43
C VAL A 745 -3.29 -2.67 0.47
N LEU A 746 -3.45 -1.40 0.82
CA LEU A 746 -4.59 -0.96 1.64
C LEU A 746 -5.92 -1.09 0.88
N PHE A 747 -5.94 -0.77 -0.41
CA PHE A 747 -7.12 -0.95 -1.27
C PHE A 747 -7.53 -2.42 -1.38
N ALA A 748 -6.60 -3.31 -1.75
CA ALA A 748 -6.86 -4.73 -1.88
C ALA A 748 -7.23 -5.37 -0.53
N GLY A 749 -6.52 -5.02 0.55
CA GLY A 749 -6.76 -5.52 1.90
C GLY A 749 -8.15 -5.13 2.44
N LEU A 750 -8.55 -3.86 2.32
CA LEU A 750 -9.88 -3.41 2.74
C LEU A 750 -11.01 -3.99 1.85
N ALA A 751 -10.79 -4.10 0.54
CA ALA A 751 -11.74 -4.72 -0.38
C ALA A 751 -11.96 -6.21 -0.08
N LEU A 752 -10.87 -6.96 0.14
CA LEU A 752 -10.90 -8.37 0.51
C LEU A 752 -11.52 -8.58 1.90
N ALA A 753 -11.12 -7.78 2.89
CA ALA A 753 -11.68 -7.84 4.24
C ALA A 753 -13.19 -7.54 4.29
N HIS A 754 -13.71 -6.70 3.37
CA HIS A 754 -15.15 -6.58 3.18
C HIS A 754 -15.76 -7.79 2.45
N ALA A 755 -15.16 -8.22 1.34
CA ALA A 755 -15.68 -9.33 0.52
C ALA A 755 -15.79 -10.65 1.31
N LEU A 756 -14.87 -10.90 2.26
CA LEU A 756 -14.88 -12.08 3.14
C LEU A 756 -16.01 -12.06 4.19
N ARG A 757 -16.68 -10.93 4.44
CA ARG A 757 -17.76 -10.85 5.45
C ARG A 757 -19.00 -11.64 5.02
N PRO A 758 -19.67 -12.38 5.92
CA PRO A 758 -20.94 -13.04 5.63
C PRO A 758 -21.98 -12.03 5.12
N GLY A 759 -22.69 -12.37 4.04
CA GLY A 759 -23.71 -11.51 3.44
C GLY A 759 -23.19 -10.32 2.61
N ALA A 760 -21.88 -10.14 2.43
CA ALA A 760 -21.34 -9.08 1.58
C ALA A 760 -21.86 -9.21 0.13
N THR A 761 -22.47 -8.13 -0.39
CA THR A 761 -22.98 -8.08 -1.76
C THR A 761 -21.88 -7.65 -2.73
N GLY A 762 -21.91 -8.16 -3.96
CA GLY A 762 -20.95 -7.73 -5.00
C GLY A 762 -19.51 -8.23 -4.82
N ARG A 763 -19.25 -9.26 -4.00
CA ARG A 763 -17.91 -9.84 -3.74
C ARG A 763 -17.01 -9.97 -4.97
N GLY A 764 -17.51 -10.57 -6.05
CA GLY A 764 -16.74 -10.73 -7.30
C GLY A 764 -16.25 -9.40 -7.86
N ARG A 765 -17.07 -8.33 -7.75
CA ARG A 765 -16.68 -6.99 -8.18
C ARG A 765 -15.52 -6.42 -7.38
N LEU A 766 -15.52 -6.61 -6.06
CA LEU A 766 -14.46 -6.16 -5.17
C LEU A 766 -13.17 -6.95 -5.34
N ILE A 767 -13.27 -8.25 -5.62
CA ILE A 767 -12.12 -9.11 -5.93
C ILE A 767 -11.50 -8.68 -7.26
N THR A 768 -12.29 -8.50 -8.32
CA THR A 768 -11.79 -7.96 -9.60
C THR A 768 -11.19 -6.56 -9.42
N ALA A 769 -11.82 -5.69 -8.62
CA ALA A 769 -11.29 -4.36 -8.31
C ALA A 769 -9.91 -4.38 -7.63
N ALA A 770 -9.66 -5.35 -6.76
CA ALA A 770 -8.37 -5.52 -6.09
C ALA A 770 -7.32 -6.14 -7.03
N LEU A 771 -7.72 -7.10 -7.87
CA LEU A 771 -6.82 -7.80 -8.80
C LEU A 771 -6.36 -6.95 -9.98
N VAL A 772 -7.25 -6.16 -10.59
CA VAL A 772 -6.91 -5.33 -11.78
C VAL A 772 -5.67 -4.44 -11.57
N PRO A 773 -5.55 -3.63 -10.50
CA PRO A 773 -4.37 -2.82 -10.30
C PRO A 773 -3.13 -3.64 -9.92
N LEU A 774 -3.26 -4.74 -9.18
CA LEU A 774 -2.12 -5.62 -8.86
C LEU A 774 -1.56 -6.28 -10.13
N LEU A 775 -2.43 -6.77 -11.02
CA LEU A 775 -2.05 -7.34 -12.31
C LEU A 775 -1.47 -6.27 -13.24
N ALA A 776 -2.04 -5.07 -13.26
CA ALA A 776 -1.48 -3.94 -14.01
C ALA A 776 -0.08 -3.56 -13.51
N THR A 777 0.16 -3.56 -12.20
CA THR A 777 1.48 -3.31 -11.62
C THR A 777 2.47 -4.42 -11.96
N GLY A 778 2.09 -5.69 -11.91
CA GLY A 778 2.94 -6.79 -12.39
C GLY A 778 3.28 -6.68 -13.88
N ALA A 779 2.29 -6.35 -14.71
CA ALA A 779 2.47 -6.17 -16.16
C ALA A 779 3.39 -4.98 -16.50
N VAL A 780 3.31 -3.87 -15.75
CA VAL A 780 4.20 -2.71 -15.92
C VAL A 780 5.58 -2.95 -15.30
N ALA A 781 5.70 -3.75 -14.24
CA ALA A 781 7.00 -4.05 -13.63
C ALA A 781 7.91 -4.91 -14.54
N LEU A 782 7.32 -5.81 -15.34
CA LEU A 782 8.05 -6.73 -16.23
C LEU A 782 9.02 -6.01 -17.21
N PRO A 783 8.63 -4.95 -17.94
CA PRO A 783 9.58 -4.17 -18.76
C PRO A 783 10.63 -3.35 -18.00
N PHE A 784 10.45 -3.11 -16.69
CA PHE A 784 11.36 -2.26 -15.89
C PHE A 784 12.50 -3.05 -15.23
N MET A 785 12.57 -4.36 -15.47
CA MET A 785 13.67 -5.23 -15.05
C MET A 785 14.93 -4.87 -15.85
N ASP A 786 16.07 -4.78 -15.18
CA ASP A 786 17.36 -4.23 -15.66
C ASP A 786 17.37 -2.72 -16.01
N SER A 787 16.26 -1.99 -15.76
CA SER A 787 16.15 -0.56 -16.07
C SER A 787 16.94 0.36 -15.11
N PHE A 788 17.02 1.65 -15.44
CA PHE A 788 17.50 2.67 -14.49
C PHE A 788 16.71 2.68 -13.15
N GLY A 789 15.43 2.28 -13.18
CA GLY A 789 14.60 2.16 -11.99
C GLY A 789 15.07 1.10 -10.99
N GLU A 790 15.56 -0.04 -11.49
CA GLU A 790 16.10 -1.13 -10.66
C GLU A 790 17.43 -0.74 -10.02
N ARG A 791 18.35 -0.15 -10.80
CA ARG A 791 19.62 0.40 -10.28
C ARG A 791 19.38 1.44 -9.18
N ARG A 792 18.31 2.25 -9.29
CA ARG A 792 17.88 3.14 -8.21
C ARG A 792 17.28 2.42 -7.00
N LEU A 793 16.72 1.22 -7.10
CA LEU A 793 16.27 0.45 -5.94
C LEU A 793 17.43 -0.22 -5.19
N GLY A 794 18.49 -0.62 -5.88
CA GLY A 794 19.72 -1.15 -5.25
C GLY A 794 20.46 -0.13 -4.35
N GLN A 795 20.24 1.17 -4.56
CA GLN A 795 20.92 2.25 -3.82
C GLN A 795 20.04 2.87 -2.70
N VAL A 796 19.12 2.13 -2.09
CA VAL A 796 18.21 2.65 -1.06
C VAL A 796 18.95 3.09 0.22
N GLN A 797 19.95 2.33 0.67
CA GLN A 797 20.69 2.61 1.91
C GLN A 797 21.44 3.95 1.89
N ALA A 798 22.30 4.18 0.89
CA ALA A 798 23.13 5.39 0.83
C ALA A 798 22.32 6.71 0.74
N ASP A 799 21.16 6.69 0.09
CA ASP A 799 20.24 7.85 0.02
C ASP A 799 19.51 8.08 1.35
N PHE A 800 19.28 7.04 2.15
CA PHE A 800 18.67 7.19 3.47
C PHE A 800 19.60 7.88 4.46
N GLU A 801 20.90 7.57 4.41
CA GLU A 801 21.92 8.26 5.21
C GLU A 801 22.03 9.75 4.83
N GLN A 802 22.08 10.07 3.53
CA GLN A 802 22.06 11.46 3.04
C GLN A 802 20.80 12.23 3.42
N ARG A 803 19.63 11.56 3.44
CA ARG A 803 18.38 12.16 3.92
C ARG A 803 18.42 12.42 5.42
N LEU A 804 18.95 11.49 6.21
CA LEU A 804 19.06 11.66 7.66
C LEU A 804 20.03 12.79 8.04
N SER A 805 21.10 13.01 7.28
CA SER A 805 21.96 14.19 7.47
C SER A 805 21.25 15.49 7.08
N HIS A 806 20.57 15.54 5.92
CA HIS A 806 19.78 16.71 5.50
C HIS A 806 18.67 17.06 6.49
N TRP A 807 17.97 16.06 7.04
CA TRP A 807 16.93 16.25 8.06
C TRP A 807 17.48 16.85 9.36
N ARG A 808 18.70 16.48 9.76
CA ARG A 808 19.37 17.07 10.93
C ARG A 808 19.79 18.50 10.63
N GLU A 809 20.47 18.74 9.52
CA GLU A 809 20.89 20.09 9.12
C GLU A 809 19.71 21.05 9.01
N GLY A 810 18.62 20.63 8.37
CA GLY A 810 17.41 21.43 8.20
C GLY A 810 16.73 21.81 9.52
N LEU A 811 16.78 20.96 10.54
CA LEU A 811 16.27 21.28 11.88
C LEU A 811 17.24 22.15 12.70
N ASP A 812 18.55 21.97 12.49
CA ASP A 812 19.65 22.70 13.14
C ASP A 812 19.88 24.12 12.57
N LEU A 813 19.20 24.52 11.48
CA LEU A 813 19.34 25.86 10.89
C LEU A 813 19.18 26.98 11.95
N PRO A 814 19.96 28.07 11.89
CA PRO A 814 19.87 29.18 12.84
C PRO A 814 18.53 29.95 12.74
N GLY A 815 18.30 30.89 13.66
CA GLY A 815 17.12 31.77 13.64
C GLY A 815 15.87 31.23 14.36
N ALA A 816 15.96 30.13 15.10
CA ALA A 816 14.86 29.66 15.95
C ALA A 816 14.71 30.51 17.22
N GLY A 817 13.55 31.18 17.40
CA GLY A 817 13.16 31.73 18.70
C GLY A 817 12.76 30.64 19.71
N PRO A 818 12.68 30.96 21.02
CA PRO A 818 12.44 29.96 22.09
C PRO A 818 11.11 29.21 21.96
N TRP A 819 10.11 29.81 21.30
CA TRP A 819 8.80 29.19 21.07
C TRP A 819 8.73 28.32 19.80
N SER A 820 9.75 28.35 18.93
CA SER A 820 9.74 27.64 17.63
C SER A 820 9.45 26.13 17.73
N PRO A 821 9.91 25.38 18.74
CA PRO A 821 9.54 23.97 18.90
C PRO A 821 8.02 23.74 19.06
N LEU A 822 7.29 24.73 19.60
CA LEU A 822 5.85 24.63 19.87
C LEU A 822 4.98 25.17 18.73
N ILE A 823 5.32 26.35 18.19
CA ILE A 823 4.50 27.10 17.20
C ILE A 823 5.14 27.20 15.81
N GLY A 824 6.36 26.69 15.63
CA GLY A 824 7.10 26.72 14.37
C GLY A 824 7.87 28.02 14.16
N ARG A 825 8.65 28.05 13.07
CA ARG A 825 9.44 29.21 12.61
C ARG A 825 8.68 30.11 11.63
N GLY A 826 7.47 29.71 11.24
CA GLY A 826 6.63 30.41 10.28
C GLY A 826 6.48 29.64 8.96
N LEU A 827 5.33 29.81 8.31
CA LEU A 827 4.91 28.94 7.20
C LEU A 827 5.74 29.16 5.94
N GLY A 828 6.30 28.12 5.34
CA GLY A 828 7.17 28.22 4.17
C GLY A 828 8.47 28.98 4.44
N SER A 829 8.94 29.07 5.69
CA SER A 829 10.15 29.80 6.06
C SER A 829 11.45 29.04 5.74
N PHE A 830 11.36 27.72 5.50
CA PHE A 830 12.53 26.86 5.29
C PHE A 830 13.52 27.34 4.21
N PRO A 831 13.11 27.78 3.00
CA PRO A 831 14.06 28.21 1.98
C PRO A 831 14.86 29.46 2.36
N GLU A 832 14.28 30.36 3.17
CA GLU A 832 14.98 31.55 3.66
C GLU A 832 15.91 31.21 4.82
N ALA A 833 15.47 30.37 5.76
CA ALA A 833 16.33 29.86 6.83
C ALA A 833 17.54 29.10 6.27
N TYR A 834 17.36 28.33 5.19
CA TYR A 834 18.46 27.66 4.50
C TYR A 834 19.38 28.67 3.81
N ARG A 835 18.83 29.65 3.08
CA ARG A 835 19.62 30.72 2.41
C ARG A 835 20.51 31.50 3.39
N LEU A 836 20.01 31.75 4.60
CA LEU A 836 20.71 32.53 5.63
C LEU A 836 21.67 31.70 6.51
N GLY A 837 21.54 30.37 6.53
CA GLY A 837 22.07 29.56 7.64
C GLY A 837 22.58 28.16 7.33
N ASN A 838 22.68 27.76 6.05
CA ASN A 838 23.30 26.49 5.68
C ASN A 838 24.81 26.47 5.97
N ARG A 839 25.36 25.30 6.32
CA ARG A 839 26.76 25.19 6.79
C ARG A 839 27.80 25.39 5.68
N GLU A 840 27.39 25.28 4.43
CA GLU A 840 28.25 25.39 3.25
C GLU A 840 28.36 26.82 2.70
N GLY A 841 27.64 27.80 3.27
CA GLY A 841 27.63 29.19 2.80
C GLY A 841 27.03 29.39 1.41
N ARG A 842 26.24 28.44 0.91
CA ARG A 842 25.66 28.47 -0.44
C ARG A 842 24.45 29.40 -0.52
N ILE A 843 24.35 30.16 -1.61
CA ILE A 843 23.19 31.01 -1.90
C ILE A 843 22.39 30.37 -3.04
N PRO A 844 21.16 29.85 -2.84
CA PRO A 844 20.47 29.07 -3.87
C PRO A 844 19.97 29.90 -5.06
N ALA A 845 19.24 30.98 -4.79
CA ALA A 845 18.73 31.93 -5.79
C ALA A 845 19.38 33.29 -5.57
N ASN A 846 20.56 33.49 -6.14
CA ASN A 846 21.32 34.73 -6.07
C ASN A 846 20.98 35.66 -7.25
N PHE A 847 19.74 36.14 -7.32
CA PHE A 847 19.30 37.09 -8.34
C PHE A 847 18.15 37.99 -7.84
N ASP A 848 18.07 39.22 -8.36
CA ASP A 848 16.92 40.09 -8.20
C ASP A 848 16.66 40.96 -9.44
N PHE A 849 15.43 41.46 -9.58
CA PHE A 849 15.07 42.46 -10.60
C PHE A 849 14.91 43.81 -9.91
N ARG A 850 15.69 44.82 -10.29
CA ARG A 850 15.67 46.15 -9.65
C ARG A 850 15.36 47.26 -10.62
N ARG A 851 14.76 48.31 -10.08
CA ARG A 851 14.69 49.62 -10.73
C ARG A 851 15.75 50.53 -10.11
N VAL A 852 16.72 50.97 -10.90
CA VAL A 852 17.85 51.81 -10.49
C VAL A 852 17.92 53.01 -11.43
N ASP A 853 17.86 54.23 -10.88
CA ASP A 853 17.94 55.50 -11.63
C ASP A 853 16.95 55.62 -12.82
N GLY A 854 15.80 54.94 -12.72
CA GLY A 854 14.76 54.90 -13.76
C GLY A 854 14.87 53.75 -14.75
N ASN A 855 15.98 53.01 -14.76
CA ASN A 855 16.19 51.82 -15.58
C ASN A 855 15.78 50.54 -14.82
N ASP A 856 15.19 49.58 -15.52
CA ASP A 856 14.89 48.26 -14.97
C ASP A 856 15.96 47.26 -15.39
N LEU A 857 16.58 46.57 -14.42
CA LEU A 857 17.70 45.67 -14.67
C LEU A 857 17.57 44.36 -13.89
N LEU A 858 18.20 43.31 -14.42
CA LEU A 858 18.42 42.04 -13.74
C LEU A 858 19.81 42.05 -13.09
N ARG A 859 19.90 41.73 -11.80
CA ARG A 859 21.15 41.37 -11.13
C ARG A 859 21.24 39.86 -10.98
N LEU A 860 22.38 39.29 -11.35
CA LEU A 860 22.64 37.85 -11.24
C LEU A 860 24.03 37.61 -10.64
N GLY A 861 24.08 36.96 -9.49
CA GLY A 861 25.29 36.44 -8.88
C GLY A 861 25.38 34.92 -8.96
N ARG A 862 26.52 34.38 -8.54
CA ARG A 862 26.70 32.92 -8.44
C ARG A 862 25.73 32.31 -7.45
N GLY A 863 24.91 31.38 -7.93
CA GLY A 863 23.94 30.62 -7.13
C GLY A 863 24.15 29.11 -7.21
N ASP A 864 23.64 28.38 -6.22
CA ASP A 864 23.77 26.92 -6.11
C ASP A 864 22.92 26.19 -7.17
N SER A 865 23.56 25.88 -8.31
CA SER A 865 22.88 25.36 -9.52
C SER A 865 21.76 26.31 -9.99
N LEU A 866 22.03 27.61 -10.08
CA LEU A 866 21.05 28.59 -10.55
C LEU A 866 21.05 28.74 -12.07
N PHE A 867 19.89 28.52 -12.69
CA PHE A 867 19.60 28.92 -14.06
C PHE A 867 18.36 29.83 -14.08
N LEU A 868 18.48 31.03 -14.64
CA LEU A 868 17.33 31.89 -14.95
C LEU A 868 16.88 31.59 -16.38
N ASN A 869 15.60 31.25 -16.56
CA ASN A 869 15.07 30.69 -17.80
C ASN A 869 13.96 31.57 -18.39
N GLN A 870 13.84 31.57 -19.72
CA GLN A 870 12.64 32.00 -20.43
C GLN A 870 12.28 30.98 -21.53
N ARG A 871 10.99 30.62 -21.61
CA ARG A 871 10.47 29.79 -22.72
C ARG A 871 10.35 30.61 -23.99
N VAL A 872 10.96 30.14 -25.07
CA VAL A 872 10.97 30.79 -26.38
C VAL A 872 10.41 29.87 -27.46
N ALA A 873 9.95 30.44 -28.57
CA ALA A 873 9.40 29.68 -29.70
C ALA A 873 9.79 30.27 -31.07
N PRO A 874 11.08 30.51 -31.35
CA PRO A 874 11.52 30.92 -32.68
C PRO A 874 11.25 29.83 -33.74
N PRO A 875 11.26 30.18 -35.04
CA PRO A 875 11.37 29.22 -36.14
C PRO A 875 12.54 28.24 -35.93
N ARG A 876 12.47 27.04 -36.52
CA ARG A 876 13.55 26.03 -36.40
C ARG A 876 14.59 26.10 -37.52
N GLU A 877 14.46 27.07 -38.40
CA GLU A 877 15.29 27.28 -39.58
C GLU A 877 15.63 28.77 -39.68
N GLY A 878 16.74 29.09 -40.34
CA GLY A 878 17.40 30.40 -40.30
C GLY A 878 18.49 30.48 -39.23
N ASP A 879 19.33 31.50 -39.37
CA ASP A 879 20.38 31.86 -38.42
C ASP A 879 19.87 32.95 -37.44
N PHE A 880 20.27 32.84 -36.17
CA PHE A 880 19.79 33.70 -35.08
C PHE A 880 20.95 34.47 -34.45
N ARG A 881 20.65 35.65 -33.89
CA ARG A 881 21.57 36.41 -33.04
C ARG A 881 20.91 36.76 -31.70
N LEU A 882 21.54 36.36 -30.61
CA LEU A 882 21.18 36.80 -29.25
C LEU A 882 22.10 37.96 -28.87
N ARG A 883 21.52 39.14 -28.65
CA ARG A 883 22.21 40.32 -28.15
C ARG A 883 21.97 40.47 -26.66
N VAL A 884 23.01 40.88 -25.95
CA VAL A 884 22.98 41.09 -24.51
C VAL A 884 23.69 42.41 -24.20
N ARG A 885 23.06 43.25 -23.38
CA ARG A 885 23.70 44.44 -22.81
C ARG A 885 23.91 44.22 -21.31
N ALA A 886 25.17 44.16 -20.89
CA ALA A 886 25.57 43.75 -19.55
C ALA A 886 26.74 44.58 -19.03
N ARG A 887 26.89 44.64 -17.69
CA ARG A 887 28.04 45.25 -17.02
C ARG A 887 28.43 44.52 -15.75
N SER A 888 29.67 44.75 -15.31
CA SER A 888 30.18 44.30 -14.02
C SER A 888 31.33 45.19 -13.56
N ASP A 889 31.44 45.41 -12.26
CA ASP A 889 32.50 46.22 -11.63
C ASP A 889 33.86 45.49 -11.57
N VAL A 890 33.87 44.18 -11.85
CA VAL A 890 35.06 43.32 -11.86
C VAL A 890 35.00 42.36 -13.06
N PRO A 891 36.13 41.82 -13.54
CA PRO A 891 36.14 40.86 -14.64
C PRO A 891 35.29 39.63 -14.29
N ALA A 892 34.25 39.38 -15.08
CA ALA A 892 33.21 38.41 -14.77
C ALA A 892 32.68 37.73 -16.04
N GLY A 893 32.16 36.51 -15.91
CA GLY A 893 31.60 35.77 -17.04
C GLY A 893 30.17 35.33 -16.80
N PHE A 894 29.49 34.98 -17.88
CA PHE A 894 28.24 34.22 -17.85
C PHE A 894 28.21 33.19 -18.98
N THR A 895 27.22 32.31 -18.96
CA THR A 895 26.94 31.37 -20.04
C THR A 895 25.47 31.45 -20.41
N LEU A 896 25.24 31.53 -21.71
CA LEU A 896 23.93 31.45 -22.35
C LEU A 896 23.73 30.02 -22.86
N PHE A 897 22.54 29.47 -22.65
CA PHE A 897 22.13 28.18 -23.18
C PHE A 897 20.78 28.32 -23.86
N LEU A 898 20.65 27.79 -25.08
CA LEU A 898 19.36 27.57 -25.71
C LEU A 898 19.17 26.07 -25.86
N CYS A 899 18.24 25.50 -25.10
CA CYS A 899 18.07 24.06 -24.95
C CYS A 899 16.64 23.61 -25.23
N GLU A 900 16.51 22.40 -25.78
CA GLU A 900 15.29 21.61 -25.70
C GLU A 900 15.06 21.16 -24.26
N LYS A 901 13.99 21.65 -23.62
CA LYS A 901 13.77 21.47 -22.18
C LYS A 901 12.27 21.41 -21.87
N PRO A 902 11.76 20.39 -21.13
CA PRO A 902 10.39 20.35 -20.64
C PRO A 902 10.23 21.22 -19.39
N VAL A 903 10.99 20.93 -18.33
CA VAL A 903 11.00 21.72 -17.09
C VAL A 903 12.42 21.93 -16.60
N ARG A 904 13.14 20.83 -16.34
CA ARG A 904 14.53 20.87 -15.81
C ARG A 904 15.55 20.17 -16.71
N HIS A 905 15.31 18.93 -17.12
CA HIS A 905 16.26 18.15 -17.91
C HIS A 905 16.39 18.69 -19.35
N SER A 906 17.58 19.12 -19.73
CA SER A 906 17.90 19.54 -21.11
C SER A 906 18.25 18.35 -22.01
N PHE A 907 17.93 18.48 -23.30
CA PHE A 907 18.31 17.54 -24.36
C PHE A 907 19.36 18.20 -25.27
N THR A 908 19.05 18.47 -26.54
CA THR A 908 19.94 19.23 -27.43
C THR A 908 20.07 20.67 -26.92
N CYS A 909 21.30 21.15 -26.80
CA CYS A 909 21.62 22.52 -26.39
C CYS A 909 22.62 23.16 -27.35
N ARG A 910 22.41 24.44 -27.65
CA ARG A 910 23.46 25.37 -28.08
C ARG A 910 23.88 26.20 -26.85
N SER A 911 25.15 26.57 -26.74
CA SER A 911 25.61 27.40 -25.62
C SER A 911 26.80 28.27 -25.98
N GLN A 912 26.91 29.44 -25.35
CA GLN A 912 28.03 30.36 -25.49
C GLN A 912 28.44 30.93 -24.14
N GLY A 913 29.73 30.85 -23.82
CA GLY A 913 30.33 31.59 -22.72
C GLY A 913 30.67 33.01 -23.17
N LEU A 914 30.28 34.01 -22.40
CA LEU A 914 30.61 35.42 -22.60
C LEU A 914 31.29 35.97 -21.35
N SER A 915 32.16 36.96 -21.53
CA SER A 915 32.96 37.58 -20.45
C SER A 915 32.96 39.10 -20.61
N LEU A 916 32.99 39.81 -19.49
CA LEU A 916 33.02 41.26 -19.38
C LEU A 916 34.40 41.73 -18.87
N GLY A 917 34.83 42.91 -19.30
CA GLY A 917 36.13 43.49 -18.98
C GLY A 917 36.27 43.98 -17.53
N GLY A 918 35.15 44.25 -16.84
CA GLY A 918 35.14 44.66 -15.43
C GLY A 918 35.38 46.17 -15.21
N GLY A 919 34.91 47.02 -16.12
CA GLY A 919 35.07 48.47 -16.04
C GLY A 919 33.86 49.24 -15.47
N GLY A 920 32.76 48.56 -15.10
CA GLY A 920 31.50 49.20 -14.70
C GLY A 920 30.66 49.81 -15.85
N ASP A 921 31.25 49.95 -17.05
CA ASP A 921 30.57 50.40 -18.26
C ASP A 921 29.65 49.32 -18.87
N TRP A 922 28.66 49.75 -19.66
CA TRP A 922 27.76 48.87 -20.40
C TRP A 922 28.41 48.30 -21.66
N GLU A 923 28.67 46.99 -21.66
CA GLU A 923 29.19 46.25 -22.80
C GLU A 923 28.05 45.62 -23.62
N HIS A 924 28.18 45.64 -24.95
CA HIS A 924 27.26 44.98 -25.88
C HIS A 924 27.90 43.70 -26.42
N LEU A 925 27.26 42.57 -26.16
CA LEU A 925 27.73 41.23 -26.52
C LEU A 925 26.74 40.57 -27.49
N GLU A 926 27.24 39.88 -28.52
CA GLU A 926 26.42 39.20 -29.52
C GLU A 926 26.85 37.74 -29.67
N TRP A 927 25.88 36.82 -29.67
CA TRP A 927 26.08 35.39 -29.96
C TRP A 927 25.25 34.99 -31.18
N ARG A 928 25.92 34.49 -32.23
CA ARG A 928 25.28 33.97 -33.45
C ARG A 928 25.26 32.45 -33.44
N PHE A 929 24.13 31.86 -33.84
CA PHE A 929 23.94 30.41 -33.88
C PHE A 929 22.78 30.00 -34.79
N ASP A 930 22.75 28.73 -35.18
CA ASP A 930 21.63 28.08 -35.86
C ASP A 930 20.91 27.06 -34.94
N LEU A 931 19.71 26.66 -35.34
CA LEU A 931 18.89 25.65 -34.66
C LEU A 931 18.79 24.31 -35.42
N ARG A 932 19.69 24.05 -36.37
CA ARG A 932 19.57 22.95 -37.36
C ARG A 932 19.55 21.57 -36.72
N ASP A 933 20.28 21.40 -35.62
CA ASP A 933 20.42 20.14 -34.86
C ASP A 933 19.26 19.90 -33.85
N MET A 934 18.31 20.83 -33.74
CA MET A 934 17.18 20.70 -32.82
C MET A 934 15.95 20.03 -33.46
N ASP A 935 15.07 19.50 -32.61
CA ASP A 935 13.87 18.76 -32.95
C ASP A 935 12.91 19.56 -33.84
N ARG A 936 12.77 19.08 -35.08
CA ARG A 936 11.88 19.65 -36.11
C ARG A 936 10.52 18.94 -36.22
N ARG A 937 10.19 17.99 -35.33
CA ARG A 937 8.86 17.36 -35.36
C ARG A 937 7.76 18.41 -35.19
N PRO A 938 6.58 18.23 -35.83
CA PRO A 938 5.48 19.17 -35.70
C PRO A 938 4.86 19.12 -34.30
N TRP A 939 4.16 20.20 -33.93
CA TRP A 939 3.24 20.18 -32.80
C TRP A 939 2.18 19.07 -33.00
N PRO A 940 1.85 18.25 -31.98
CA PRO A 940 2.14 18.42 -30.55
C PRO A 940 3.40 17.72 -30.03
N PHE A 941 4.21 17.07 -30.87
CA PHE A 941 5.37 16.26 -30.42
C PHE A 941 6.73 16.98 -30.55
N GLN A 942 6.71 18.27 -30.83
CA GLN A 942 7.91 19.12 -30.83
C GLN A 942 8.41 19.39 -29.40
N ARG A 943 9.71 19.20 -29.16
CA ARG A 943 10.37 19.63 -27.91
C ARG A 943 10.39 21.16 -27.80
N GLY A 944 9.92 21.68 -26.67
CA GLY A 944 9.92 23.12 -26.38
C GLY A 944 11.33 23.67 -26.12
N LEU A 945 11.57 24.92 -26.50
CA LEU A 945 12.84 25.63 -26.31
C LEU A 945 12.82 26.53 -25.07
N VAL A 946 13.98 26.60 -24.42
CA VAL A 946 14.22 27.43 -23.23
C VAL A 946 15.58 28.12 -23.37
N LEU A 947 15.58 29.45 -23.39
CA LEU A 947 16.79 30.24 -23.13
C LEU A 947 17.08 30.18 -21.63
N SER A 948 18.32 29.90 -21.25
CA SER A 948 18.78 29.84 -19.85
C SER A 948 20.07 30.64 -19.70
N ILE A 949 20.18 31.38 -18.59
CA ILE A 949 21.33 32.22 -18.24
C ILE A 949 21.89 31.72 -16.90
N THR A 950 23.21 31.64 -16.77
CA THR A 950 23.91 31.39 -15.50
C THR A 950 25.22 32.17 -15.43
N SER A 951 25.60 32.63 -14.24
CA SER A 951 26.85 33.37 -13.99
C SER A 951 28.06 32.43 -13.89
N ARG A 952 29.23 32.86 -14.37
CA ARG A 952 30.55 32.22 -14.20
C ARG A 952 31.49 33.17 -13.44
N GLY A 953 31.93 32.79 -12.25
CA GLY A 953 32.88 33.59 -11.48
C GLY A 953 33.00 33.09 -10.03
N GLU A 954 33.78 33.82 -9.23
CA GLU A 954 33.85 33.58 -7.78
C GLU A 954 32.56 34.01 -7.05
N PRO A 955 32.24 33.43 -5.88
CA PRO A 955 31.15 33.89 -5.04
C PRO A 955 31.29 35.38 -4.69
N GLY A 956 30.18 36.12 -4.68
CA GLY A 956 30.15 37.55 -4.37
C GLY A 956 30.22 38.49 -5.58
N ILE A 957 30.63 38.01 -6.76
CA ILE A 957 30.56 38.79 -8.01
C ILE A 957 29.09 38.90 -8.47
N LEU A 958 28.68 40.11 -8.84
CA LEU A 958 27.37 40.42 -9.41
C LEU A 958 27.50 40.91 -10.86
N LEU A 959 26.64 40.39 -11.72
CA LEU A 959 26.45 40.84 -13.10
C LEU A 959 25.16 41.64 -13.17
N GLU A 960 25.16 42.76 -13.88
CA GLU A 960 23.94 43.50 -14.19
C GLU A 960 23.61 43.40 -15.68
N PHE A 961 22.33 43.23 -16.01
CA PHE A 961 21.83 43.13 -17.37
C PHE A 961 20.68 44.11 -17.60
N ASP A 962 20.79 44.90 -18.66
CA ASP A 962 19.80 45.90 -19.10
C ASP A 962 18.83 45.31 -20.13
N ALA A 963 19.36 44.57 -21.13
CA ALA A 963 18.56 44.06 -22.23
C ALA A 963 19.05 42.70 -22.78
N PHE A 964 18.10 41.87 -23.20
CA PHE A 964 18.30 40.67 -24.02
C PHE A 964 17.37 40.71 -25.24
N GLU A 965 17.91 40.50 -26.45
CA GLU A 965 17.15 40.45 -27.71
C GLU A 965 17.49 39.16 -28.48
N LEU A 966 16.52 38.28 -28.77
CA LEU A 966 16.71 37.07 -29.58
C LEU A 966 16.16 37.31 -30.98
N LEU A 967 17.01 37.79 -31.88
CA LEU A 967 16.63 38.26 -33.20
C LEU A 967 16.80 37.16 -34.26
N ASP A 968 15.78 36.99 -35.11
CA ASP A 968 15.86 36.22 -36.36
C ASP A 968 16.46 37.04 -37.52
N GLU A 969 16.62 36.42 -38.69
CA GLU A 969 17.14 37.07 -39.91
C GLU A 969 16.31 38.28 -40.36
N ALA A 970 15.01 38.30 -40.09
CA ALA A 970 14.11 39.41 -40.38
C ALA A 970 14.11 40.49 -39.28
N GLY A 971 14.86 40.29 -38.19
CA GLY A 971 14.99 41.21 -37.07
C GLY A 971 13.84 41.16 -36.05
N ASN A 972 13.00 40.12 -36.07
CA ASN A 972 11.96 39.97 -35.05
C ASN A 972 12.58 39.43 -33.76
N ASP A 973 12.23 40.02 -32.61
CA ASP A 973 12.60 39.50 -31.30
C ASP A 973 11.64 38.39 -30.85
N HIS A 974 12.20 37.25 -30.44
CA HIS A 974 11.49 36.09 -29.94
C HIS A 974 11.48 35.98 -28.40
N LEU A 975 12.13 36.93 -27.70
CA LEU A 975 11.99 37.11 -26.25
C LEU A 975 10.77 37.96 -25.90
N ARG A 976 10.42 37.95 -24.61
CA ARG A 976 9.33 38.74 -24.02
C ARG A 976 9.81 39.34 -22.71
N ASN A 977 9.70 40.65 -22.56
CA ASN A 977 10.19 41.35 -21.37
C ASN A 977 11.70 41.06 -21.14
N GLY A 978 12.48 41.20 -22.23
CA GLY A 978 13.95 41.11 -22.21
C GLY A 978 14.63 42.40 -21.74
N ASP A 979 13.86 43.48 -21.68
CA ASP A 979 14.12 44.83 -21.15
C ASP A 979 13.78 44.97 -19.65
N PHE A 980 13.30 43.89 -19.02
CA PHE A 980 12.94 43.80 -17.60
C PHE A 980 11.94 44.85 -17.06
N THR A 981 11.30 45.67 -17.90
CA THR A 981 10.36 46.75 -17.49
C THR A 981 9.14 46.28 -16.69
N ARG A 982 8.86 44.98 -16.72
CA ARG A 982 7.82 44.30 -15.92
C ARG A 982 8.40 43.31 -14.92
N LEU A 983 9.61 43.60 -14.39
CA LEU A 983 10.41 42.75 -13.50
C LEU A 983 10.63 41.36 -14.13
N GLY A 984 10.66 40.28 -13.34
CA GLY A 984 10.85 38.90 -13.82
C GLY A 984 9.68 38.28 -14.59
N ARG A 985 8.74 39.05 -15.15
CA ARG A 985 7.62 38.50 -15.93
C ARG A 985 8.14 37.70 -17.15
N HIS A 986 7.56 36.52 -17.38
CA HIS A 986 8.02 35.50 -18.34
C HIS A 986 9.35 34.79 -18.00
N TRP A 987 10.09 35.24 -16.98
CA TRP A 987 11.31 34.58 -16.50
C TRP A 987 11.01 33.66 -15.30
N TYR A 988 11.73 32.55 -15.18
CA TYR A 988 11.60 31.60 -14.05
C TYR A 988 12.93 30.92 -13.72
N MET A 989 13.19 30.63 -12.44
CA MET A 989 14.39 29.88 -12.05
C MET A 989 14.23 28.37 -12.21
N SER A 990 15.34 27.65 -12.44
CA SER A 990 15.41 26.18 -12.28
C SER A 990 16.74 25.79 -11.66
N THR A 991 16.75 24.70 -10.89
CA THR A 991 17.97 24.18 -10.24
C THR A 991 17.98 22.66 -10.15
N ASP A 992 19.18 22.08 -10.19
CA ASP A 992 19.38 20.65 -9.97
C ASP A 992 19.50 20.29 -8.49
N HIS A 993 19.80 21.26 -7.61
CA HIS A 993 19.90 21.05 -6.16
C HIS A 993 18.57 21.38 -5.44
N LEU A 994 17.97 20.35 -4.85
CA LEU A 994 16.60 20.40 -4.29
C LEU A 994 16.54 20.65 -2.78
N TRP A 995 17.62 20.34 -2.04
CA TRP A 995 17.71 20.48 -0.58
C TRP A 995 17.50 21.91 -0.05
N PRO A 996 17.90 22.99 -0.75
CA PRO A 996 17.65 24.35 -0.26
C PRO A 996 16.17 24.77 -0.21
N TRP A 997 15.26 23.97 -0.76
CA TRP A 997 13.86 24.34 -0.94
C TRP A 997 12.87 23.57 -0.06
N ARG A 998 13.27 22.41 0.47
CA ARG A 998 12.44 21.48 1.26
C ARG A 998 13.30 20.64 2.20
N ILE A 999 12.75 20.26 3.35
CA ILE A 999 13.35 19.25 4.26
C ILE A 999 13.25 17.83 3.66
N GLU A 1000 12.43 17.61 2.63
CA GLU A 1000 12.19 16.29 2.03
C GLU A 1000 11.62 15.26 3.03
N ASN A 1001 10.78 15.73 3.95
CA ASN A 1001 9.91 14.93 4.81
C ASN A 1001 8.72 15.78 5.26
N GLN A 1002 7.49 15.33 5.00
CA GLN A 1002 6.30 16.16 5.24
C GLN A 1002 6.02 16.45 6.72
N TRP A 1003 6.38 15.55 7.63
CA TRP A 1003 6.17 15.77 9.06
C TRP A 1003 7.23 16.71 9.64
N LEU A 1004 8.49 16.60 9.20
CA LEU A 1004 9.53 17.54 9.59
C LEU A 1004 9.29 18.94 9.04
N GLU A 1005 8.80 19.08 7.81
CA GLU A 1005 8.41 20.38 7.25
C GLU A 1005 7.26 21.02 8.05
N LEU A 1006 6.22 20.25 8.41
CA LEU A 1006 5.13 20.75 9.26
C LEU A 1006 5.59 21.12 10.67
N TYR A 1007 6.55 20.40 11.23
CA TYR A 1007 7.18 20.74 12.51
C TYR A 1007 8.02 22.01 12.41
N PHE A 1008 8.80 22.17 11.34
CA PHE A 1008 9.61 23.37 11.09
C PHE A 1008 8.72 24.61 10.94
N ASP A 1009 7.69 24.53 10.09
CA ASP A 1009 6.79 25.64 9.80
C ASP A 1009 5.83 25.97 10.95
N GLN A 1010 5.19 24.95 11.56
CA GLN A 1010 4.04 25.10 12.47
C GLN A 1010 4.26 24.53 13.88
N GLY A 1011 5.43 23.96 14.16
CA GLY A 1011 5.82 23.42 15.46
C GLY A 1011 5.08 22.14 15.84
N ALA A 1012 5.28 21.71 17.09
CA ALA A 1012 4.62 20.54 17.65
C ALA A 1012 3.08 20.66 17.61
N LEU A 1013 2.50 21.86 17.76
CA LEU A 1013 1.05 22.05 17.74
C LEU A 1013 0.45 21.78 16.34
N GLY A 1014 1.05 22.32 15.28
CA GLY A 1014 0.62 22.06 13.90
C GLY A 1014 0.80 20.60 13.51
N LEU A 1015 1.94 20.01 13.87
CA LEU A 1015 2.23 18.59 13.66
C LEU A 1015 1.19 17.68 14.33
N LEU A 1016 0.90 17.90 15.62
CA LEU A 1016 -0.09 17.11 16.36
C LEU A 1016 -1.50 17.28 15.80
N ALA A 1017 -1.89 18.49 15.41
CA ALA A 1017 -3.18 18.74 14.77
C ALA A 1017 -3.29 18.03 13.41
N PHE A 1018 -2.23 18.03 12.59
CA PHE A 1018 -2.17 17.33 11.31
C PHE A 1018 -2.22 15.79 11.48
N VAL A 1019 -1.43 15.24 12.40
CA VAL A 1019 -1.42 13.79 12.71
C VAL A 1019 -2.79 13.35 13.22
N TRP A 1020 -3.42 14.14 14.11
CA TRP A 1020 -4.77 13.85 14.59
C TRP A 1020 -5.81 13.93 13.45
N LEU A 1021 -5.77 14.95 12.60
CA LEU A 1021 -6.68 15.11 11.47
C LEU A 1021 -6.59 13.92 10.49
N THR A 1022 -5.38 13.54 10.11
CA THR A 1022 -5.11 12.47 9.14
C THR A 1022 -5.44 11.10 9.69
N LEU A 1023 -5.01 10.76 10.91
CA LEU A 1023 -5.37 9.49 11.56
C LEU A 1023 -6.88 9.37 11.79
N ALA A 1024 -7.55 10.42 12.29
CA ALA A 1024 -9.00 10.40 12.47
C ALA A 1024 -9.73 10.25 11.13
N GLY A 1025 -9.27 10.92 10.07
CA GLY A 1025 -9.83 10.83 8.72
C GLY A 1025 -9.71 9.42 8.15
N LEU A 1026 -8.49 8.87 8.14
CA LEU A 1026 -8.20 7.50 7.68
C LEU A 1026 -8.98 6.46 8.49
N LEU A 1027 -9.04 6.56 9.82
CA LEU A 1027 -9.79 5.62 10.65
C LEU A 1027 -11.30 5.67 10.38
N LEU A 1028 -11.87 6.84 10.09
CA LEU A 1028 -13.29 6.96 9.71
C LEU A 1028 -13.54 6.38 8.32
N LEU A 1029 -12.68 6.66 7.34
CA LEU A 1029 -12.80 6.15 5.97
C LEU A 1029 -12.58 4.63 5.92
N ALA A 1030 -11.55 4.09 6.57
CA ALA A 1030 -11.28 2.65 6.63
C ALA A 1030 -12.41 1.88 7.34
N ARG A 1031 -12.99 2.42 8.43
CA ARG A 1031 -14.18 1.83 9.07
C ARG A 1031 -15.40 1.80 8.15
N ARG A 1032 -15.60 2.84 7.33
CA ARG A 1032 -16.65 2.87 6.29
C ARG A 1032 -16.37 1.87 5.16
N ALA A 1033 -15.12 1.78 4.69
CA ALA A 1033 -14.70 0.82 3.66
C ALA A 1033 -14.98 -0.64 4.11
N LEU A 1034 -14.58 -0.99 5.34
CA LEU A 1034 -14.89 -2.30 5.95
C LEU A 1034 -16.41 -2.55 6.06
N ALA A 1035 -17.22 -1.50 6.25
CA ALA A 1035 -18.68 -1.58 6.24
C ALA A 1035 -19.31 -1.67 4.83
N GLY A 1036 -18.51 -1.60 3.75
CA GLY A 1036 -18.96 -1.74 2.36
C GLY A 1036 -19.03 -0.43 1.56
N ASP A 1037 -18.49 0.66 2.10
CA ASP A 1037 -18.44 1.95 1.42
C ASP A 1037 -17.28 2.00 0.41
N ILE A 1038 -17.58 1.68 -0.86
CA ILE A 1038 -16.62 1.69 -1.97
C ILE A 1038 -16.00 3.08 -2.16
N THR A 1039 -16.72 4.17 -1.89
CA THR A 1039 -16.16 5.53 -1.99
C THR A 1039 -15.09 5.75 -0.93
N ALA A 1040 -15.36 5.35 0.31
CA ALA A 1040 -14.39 5.47 1.41
C ALA A 1040 -13.15 4.57 1.24
N LEU A 1041 -13.27 3.43 0.53
CA LEU A 1041 -12.17 2.52 0.20
C LEU A 1041 -11.04 3.22 -0.57
N GLY A 1042 -11.37 3.84 -1.70
CA GLY A 1042 -10.38 4.52 -2.57
C GLY A 1042 -9.80 5.76 -1.91
N LEU A 1043 -10.63 6.52 -1.18
CA LEU A 1043 -10.18 7.70 -0.44
C LEU A 1043 -9.19 7.32 0.67
N ALA A 1044 -9.45 6.26 1.44
CA ALA A 1044 -8.51 5.78 2.46
C ALA A 1044 -7.19 5.31 1.83
N ALA A 1045 -7.26 4.55 0.74
CA ALA A 1045 -6.09 4.05 0.01
C ALA A 1045 -5.21 5.18 -0.56
N GLY A 1046 -5.79 6.13 -1.30
CA GLY A 1046 -5.04 7.23 -1.89
C GLY A 1046 -4.40 8.15 -0.85
N LEU A 1047 -5.14 8.50 0.22
CA LEU A 1047 -4.60 9.33 1.31
C LEU A 1047 -3.47 8.64 2.07
N ALA A 1048 -3.57 7.33 2.32
CA ALA A 1048 -2.50 6.56 2.97
C ALA A 1048 -1.25 6.45 2.08
N GLY A 1049 -1.44 6.22 0.77
CA GLY A 1049 -0.34 6.21 -0.21
C GLY A 1049 0.39 7.56 -0.27
N ALA A 1050 -0.35 8.67 -0.31
CA ALA A 1050 0.24 10.02 -0.32
C ALA A 1050 1.06 10.32 0.94
N LEU A 1051 0.57 9.93 2.11
CA LEU A 1051 1.33 10.04 3.36
C LEU A 1051 2.60 9.19 3.32
N ALA A 1052 2.56 8.00 2.70
CA ALA A 1052 3.76 7.18 2.52
C ALA A 1052 4.79 7.81 1.58
N VAL A 1053 4.38 8.56 0.53
CA VAL A 1053 5.30 9.43 -0.24
C VAL A 1053 5.92 10.49 0.68
N GLY A 1054 5.10 11.07 1.56
CA GLY A 1054 5.50 12.09 2.54
C GLY A 1054 6.59 11.69 3.54
N LEU A 1055 6.91 10.40 3.67
CA LEU A 1055 7.99 9.91 4.56
C LEU A 1055 9.38 10.26 4.02
N PHE A 1056 9.50 10.43 2.71
CA PHE A 1056 10.77 10.67 2.00
C PHE A 1056 10.72 11.92 1.10
N SER A 1057 9.67 12.73 1.18
CA SER A 1057 9.55 13.99 0.43
C SER A 1057 8.56 14.95 1.08
N THR A 1058 8.67 16.26 0.81
CA THR A 1058 7.67 17.25 1.26
C THR A 1058 6.60 17.44 0.18
N ILE A 1059 5.43 16.84 0.38
CA ILE A 1059 4.33 16.80 -0.59
C ILE A 1059 3.47 18.08 -0.67
N PHE A 1060 3.41 18.87 0.40
CA PHE A 1060 2.63 20.12 0.49
C PHE A 1060 3.40 21.37 0.07
N PHE A 1061 4.67 21.22 -0.36
CA PHE A 1061 5.37 22.26 -1.11
C PHE A 1061 4.59 22.66 -2.38
N SER A 1062 3.75 21.75 -2.90
CA SER A 1062 2.79 22.02 -3.96
C SER A 1062 1.41 22.34 -3.39
N PRO A 1063 0.91 23.60 -3.49
CA PRO A 1063 -0.41 23.97 -2.98
C PRO A 1063 -1.55 23.25 -3.72
N ARG A 1064 -1.28 22.84 -4.97
CA ARG A 1064 -2.14 22.00 -5.82
C ARG A 1064 -2.39 20.63 -5.16
N ILE A 1065 -1.32 19.97 -4.73
CA ILE A 1065 -1.37 18.66 -4.07
C ILE A 1065 -1.99 18.77 -2.67
N ALA A 1066 -1.65 19.81 -1.90
CA ALA A 1066 -2.29 20.08 -0.61
C ALA A 1066 -3.81 20.27 -0.75
N THR A 1067 -4.26 21.04 -1.76
CA THR A 1067 -5.68 21.24 -2.07
C THR A 1067 -6.39 19.92 -2.37
N LEU A 1068 -5.78 19.05 -3.17
CA LEU A 1068 -6.34 17.73 -3.47
C LEU A 1068 -6.37 16.83 -2.22
N PHE A 1069 -5.27 16.74 -1.48
CA PHE A 1069 -5.15 15.91 -0.28
C PHE A 1069 -6.19 16.27 0.78
N TYR A 1070 -6.21 17.54 1.20
CA TYR A 1070 -7.18 18.02 2.19
C TYR A 1070 -8.62 17.98 1.64
N GLY A 1071 -8.82 18.24 0.34
CA GLY A 1071 -10.12 18.14 -0.31
C GLY A 1071 -10.68 16.73 -0.26
N LEU A 1072 -9.91 15.72 -0.67
CA LEU A 1072 -10.32 14.31 -0.63
C LEU A 1072 -10.61 13.84 0.80
N LEU A 1073 -9.80 14.25 1.77
CA LEU A 1073 -10.01 13.93 3.19
C LEU A 1073 -11.31 14.55 3.72
N LEU A 1074 -11.48 15.88 3.58
CA LEU A 1074 -12.60 16.61 4.15
C LEU A 1074 -13.93 16.27 3.48
N LEU A 1075 -13.98 16.25 2.14
CA LEU A 1075 -15.19 15.90 1.38
C LEU A 1075 -15.54 14.42 1.55
N GLY A 1076 -14.53 13.55 1.56
CA GLY A 1076 -14.69 12.11 1.79
C GLY A 1076 -15.29 11.79 3.15
N VAL A 1077 -14.77 12.41 4.21
CA VAL A 1077 -15.33 12.33 5.55
C VAL A 1077 -16.76 12.89 5.59
N ALA A 1078 -16.98 14.09 5.03
CA ALA A 1078 -18.29 14.77 5.05
C ALA A 1078 -19.39 13.96 4.34
N ALA A 1079 -19.05 13.19 3.32
CA ALA A 1079 -19.95 12.31 2.56
C ALA A 1079 -20.47 11.08 3.35
N THR A 1080 -20.77 11.20 4.65
CA THR A 1080 -21.32 10.09 5.44
C THR A 1080 -22.72 9.70 5.00
N GLY A 1081 -22.95 8.38 4.88
CA GLY A 1081 -24.27 7.81 4.60
C GLY A 1081 -25.19 7.82 5.82
N ARG A 1082 -25.69 8.98 6.23
CA ARG A 1082 -26.97 9.09 6.94
C ARG A 1082 -27.96 9.87 6.06
N PRO A 1083 -28.95 9.20 5.45
CA PRO A 1083 -30.11 9.92 4.96
C PRO A 1083 -30.88 10.42 6.18
N ASP A 1084 -30.79 11.73 6.44
CA ASP A 1084 -31.68 12.38 7.39
C ASP A 1084 -33.11 12.30 6.81
N LYS A 1085 -33.89 11.32 7.30
CA LYS A 1085 -35.29 11.09 6.94
C LYS A 1085 -36.21 12.19 7.50
N ARG A 1086 -35.89 13.46 7.26
CA ARG A 1086 -36.77 14.57 7.66
C ARG A 1086 -37.39 15.30 6.49
N HIS A 1087 -36.77 15.34 5.32
CA HIS A 1087 -37.24 16.20 4.23
C HIS A 1087 -37.58 15.47 2.91
N ALA A 1088 -38.67 14.66 2.91
CA ALA A 1088 -39.49 14.30 1.72
C ALA A 1088 -40.87 13.66 2.05
N GLY A 1089 -42.05 14.17 1.62
CA GLY A 1089 -42.41 15.49 1.06
C GLY A 1089 -43.26 15.48 -0.24
N PRO A 1090 -44.51 16.02 -0.26
CA PRO A 1090 -45.48 15.73 -1.33
C PRO A 1090 -45.64 16.82 -2.42
N THR A 1091 -45.86 16.37 -3.65
CA THR A 1091 -46.47 17.11 -4.77
C THR A 1091 -47.90 16.59 -5.02
N PRO A 1092 -48.80 17.38 -5.64
CA PRO A 1092 -50.24 17.19 -5.52
C PRO A 1092 -50.81 15.98 -6.27
N GLN A 1093 -51.98 15.53 -5.83
CA GLN A 1093 -52.76 14.46 -6.46
C GLN A 1093 -53.32 14.89 -7.82
N ALA A 1094 -53.43 13.92 -8.73
CA ALA A 1094 -54.13 14.01 -10.01
C ALA A 1094 -55.15 12.84 -10.11
N PRO A 1095 -56.20 12.95 -10.94
CA PRO A 1095 -57.52 12.41 -10.58
C PRO A 1095 -57.77 10.93 -10.90
N VAL A 1096 -58.86 10.43 -10.30
CA VAL A 1096 -59.44 9.09 -10.46
C VAL A 1096 -59.89 8.85 -11.91
N PRO A 1097 -59.59 7.69 -12.52
CA PRO A 1097 -60.19 7.29 -13.80
C PRO A 1097 -61.58 6.68 -13.60
N ALA A 1098 -62.54 7.10 -14.43
CA ALA A 1098 -63.90 6.55 -14.43
C ALA A 1098 -63.93 5.16 -15.09
N ALA A 1099 -64.73 4.24 -14.54
CA ALA A 1099 -65.07 2.96 -15.18
C ALA A 1099 -66.41 3.09 -15.91
N GLN A 1100 -66.45 2.74 -17.20
CA GLN A 1100 -67.66 2.77 -18.04
C GLN A 1100 -68.41 1.43 -18.03
N CYS A 1101 -69.72 1.50 -18.27
CA CYS A 1101 -70.65 0.38 -18.24
C CYS A 1101 -70.67 -0.44 -19.55
N SER A 1102 -70.88 -1.75 -19.44
CA SER A 1102 -71.64 -2.56 -20.42
C SER A 1102 -72.14 -3.86 -19.77
N GLY A 1103 -73.41 -4.23 -20.01
CA GLY A 1103 -74.05 -5.45 -19.47
C GLY A 1103 -73.70 -6.74 -20.25
N PRO A 1104 -74.26 -7.92 -19.89
CA PRO A 1104 -75.71 -8.16 -19.94
C PRO A 1104 -76.32 -8.91 -18.71
N ALA A 1105 -77.59 -9.33 -18.83
CA ALA A 1105 -78.56 -9.74 -17.78
C ALA A 1105 -78.78 -11.29 -17.69
N PRO A 1106 -79.81 -11.85 -17.01
CA PRO A 1106 -80.13 -11.77 -15.56
C PRO A 1106 -80.54 -13.11 -14.85
N GLY A 1107 -80.41 -13.14 -13.51
CA GLY A 1107 -81.28 -13.87 -12.54
C GLY A 1107 -81.02 -15.37 -12.24
N PRO A 1108 -81.66 -15.99 -11.20
CA PRO A 1108 -82.34 -15.40 -10.02
C PRO A 1108 -81.88 -15.96 -8.64
N THR A 1109 -82.50 -15.46 -7.56
CA THR A 1109 -82.29 -15.73 -6.11
C THR A 1109 -82.73 -17.13 -5.62
N PRO A 1110 -82.23 -17.66 -4.46
CA PRO A 1110 -82.85 -17.44 -3.12
C PRO A 1110 -81.82 -17.24 -1.96
N ALA A 1111 -82.00 -16.33 -1.00
CA ALA A 1111 -82.82 -16.35 0.24
C ALA A 1111 -82.17 -17.01 1.50
N ALA A 1112 -82.14 -16.24 2.61
CA ALA A 1112 -82.34 -16.62 4.03
C ALA A 1112 -81.42 -17.69 4.70
N ARG A 1113 -81.09 -17.67 6.01
CA ARG A 1113 -81.38 -16.82 7.20
C ARG A 1113 -80.24 -17.02 8.25
N PRO A 1114 -80.17 -16.27 9.39
CA PRO A 1114 -78.97 -16.20 10.26
C PRO A 1114 -78.99 -17.12 11.48
N GLY A 1115 -77.84 -17.27 12.16
CA GLY A 1115 -77.70 -17.96 13.46
C GLY A 1115 -76.48 -17.52 14.29
N LEU A 1116 -76.75 -16.90 15.44
CA LEU A 1116 -75.87 -16.72 16.63
C LEU A 1116 -75.97 -18.00 17.53
N PRO A 1117 -75.26 -18.12 18.68
CA PRO A 1117 -73.91 -17.71 19.05
C PRO A 1117 -73.12 -18.83 19.82
N SER A 1118 -72.00 -18.43 20.45
CA SER A 1118 -71.49 -18.87 21.78
C SER A 1118 -70.45 -20.00 21.92
N ALA A 1119 -69.37 -19.60 22.62
CA ALA A 1119 -68.57 -20.31 23.62
C ALA A 1119 -67.49 -21.35 23.19
N PRO A 1120 -66.39 -21.51 23.99
CA PRO A 1120 -65.20 -22.34 23.70
C PRO A 1120 -65.15 -23.55 24.69
N PRO A 1121 -64.00 -24.19 25.04
CA PRO A 1121 -62.66 -24.23 24.43
C PRO A 1121 -62.09 -25.67 24.23
N SER A 1122 -61.01 -25.78 23.45
CA SER A 1122 -59.90 -26.74 23.68
C SER A 1122 -58.65 -26.34 22.91
#